data_AF-A0AAN5T1P0-F1
#
_entry.id   AF-A0AAN5T1P0-F1
#
_cell.length_a   1.000
_cell.length_b   1.000
_cell.length_c   1.000
_cell.angle_alpha   90.00
_cell.angle_beta   90.00
_cell.angle_gamma   90.00
#
_symmetry.space_group_name_H-M   'P 1'
#
loop_
_entity.id
_entity.type
_entity.pdbx_description
1 polymer ?
#
loop_
_entity_poly.entity_id
_entity_poly.type
_entity_poly.pdbx_seq_one_letter_code
_entity_poly.pdbx_strand_id
1 'polypeptide(L)'
;MAKIIGIDLGTTNSCVAVMEGDKPKVIENSEGHRTTPSIVAFTDDNEILVGQSAKRQSVTNPEKTLFAIKRLIGRRFDDPIVQKDIKMVPYKIMKADNGDAWVRVKDQDKAPPQISAEVLRKMKKTAEDYLGEEVKEAVITVPAYFNDSQRQATKDAGRIAGLEVKRIINEPTAAALAYGMDKKRGDSVIAVYDLGGGTFDISIIEIAEVDGEHQFEVLATNGDTFLGGEDFDLALIEYLASEFKKDTGIDLHNDPLALQRLKEAAEKAKIELSSAQQTDVNLPYITADASGPKHLNIKLTRAKLESLVEKLVERTIEPCKTALKDAGLTVSQINEVILVGGQTRMPLVQKTVEEFFGKEPRKDVNPDEAVAVGAAIQAAVLSGEVKDILLLDVTPLSLGIETMGGVMTKLIEKNTTIPTKATQVFSTADDNQTAVTVHVLQGEREQASANKSLGRFDLRDIPPAPRGVPQIEVTFDIDANGILNVSAKDKATGKAQSIVIKASSGLSEEEVAAMVKDAQSHAEEDKKFKEMAELRNQADSLIHSCEKSMKDLADELSEDEKRGIETAISELKEAVQGTDKARIEDKLKVLTDASAKMAERIYAKKSSEGQAAQGQTQSQESTKPAEEGVVDAEFEEVKEEDKK
;
A
#
# COMPACT_ATOMS: atom_id res chain seq x y z
N MET A 1 3.95 14.99 20.92
CA MET A 1 4.01 13.55 20.61
C MET A 1 4.10 13.46 19.10
N ALA A 2 4.85 12.50 18.55
CA ALA A 2 4.90 12.33 17.09
C ALA A 2 3.49 12.03 16.56
N LYS A 3 3.11 12.58 15.41
CA LYS A 3 1.79 12.30 14.83
C LYS A 3 1.63 10.81 14.49
N ILE A 4 0.43 10.29 14.76
CA ILE A 4 -0.02 9.00 14.24
C ILE A 4 -0.55 9.25 12.82
N ILE A 5 -0.04 8.53 11.82
CA ILE A 5 -0.45 8.70 10.41
C ILE A 5 -1.46 7.64 9.98
N GLY A 6 -2.37 7.99 9.07
CA GLY A 6 -3.26 7.04 8.42
C GLY A 6 -2.70 6.58 7.07
N ILE A 7 -2.47 5.29 6.89
CA ILE A 7 -1.99 4.72 5.63
C ILE A 7 -3.03 3.75 5.07
N ASP A 8 -3.53 4.08 3.88
CA ASP A 8 -4.13 3.08 3.01
C ASP A 8 -3.05 2.31 2.25
N LEU A 9 -2.94 1.01 2.52
CA LEU A 9 -2.00 0.10 1.85
C LEU A 9 -2.74 -0.73 0.80
N GLY A 10 -3.13 -0.13 -0.32
CA GLY A 10 -3.91 -0.80 -1.36
C GLY A 10 -3.10 -1.75 -2.27
N THR A 11 -3.80 -2.61 -3.02
CA THR A 11 -3.17 -3.61 -3.92
C THR A 11 -2.41 -3.00 -5.09
N THR A 12 -2.93 -1.90 -5.64
CA THR A 12 -2.39 -1.23 -6.84
C THR A 12 -1.77 0.12 -6.51
N ASN A 13 -2.38 0.87 -5.59
CA ASN A 13 -1.89 2.15 -5.08
C ASN A 13 -2.05 2.16 -3.55
N SER A 14 -1.20 2.94 -2.89
CA SER A 14 -1.27 3.29 -1.48
C SER A 14 -1.40 4.80 -1.32
N CYS A 15 -2.02 5.24 -0.24
CA CYS A 15 -2.30 6.64 0.05
C CYS A 15 -2.01 6.92 1.53
N VAL A 16 -1.47 8.10 1.85
CA VAL A 16 -1.16 8.50 3.24
C VAL A 16 -1.82 9.82 3.59
N ALA A 17 -2.43 9.88 4.77
CA ALA A 17 -3.08 11.06 5.30
C ALA A 17 -2.70 11.32 6.75
N VAL A 18 -2.82 12.57 7.16
CA VAL A 18 -2.58 13.06 8.52
C VAL A 18 -3.71 13.98 8.94
N MET A 19 -3.84 14.25 10.24
CA MET A 19 -4.74 15.31 10.72
C MET A 19 -3.98 16.64 10.84
N GLU A 20 -4.60 17.71 10.33
CA GLU A 20 -4.18 19.10 10.49
C GLU A 20 -5.24 19.84 11.31
N GLY A 21 -5.11 19.77 12.64
CA GLY A 21 -6.16 20.24 13.54
C GLY A 21 -7.40 19.33 13.43
N ASP A 22 -8.54 19.91 13.09
CA ASP A 22 -9.82 19.22 12.92
C ASP A 22 -9.97 18.52 11.54
N LYS A 23 -9.05 18.73 10.60
CA LYS A 23 -9.22 18.30 9.20
C LYS A 23 -8.24 17.21 8.77
N PRO A 24 -8.72 16.11 8.17
CA PRO A 24 -7.85 15.14 7.53
C PRO A 24 -7.28 15.69 6.21
N LYS A 25 -6.02 15.35 5.92
CA LYS A 25 -5.32 15.77 4.71
C LYS A 25 -4.47 14.63 4.16
N VAL A 26 -4.79 14.21 2.94
CA VAL A 26 -3.92 13.34 2.13
C VAL A 26 -2.71 14.14 1.66
N ILE A 27 -1.53 13.54 1.82
CA ILE A 27 -0.22 14.13 1.54
C ILE A 27 0.26 13.71 0.15
N GLU A 28 0.86 14.64 -0.59
CA GLU A 28 1.51 14.37 -1.87
C GLU A 28 2.90 13.77 -1.64
N ASN A 29 3.23 12.73 -2.41
CA ASN A 29 4.55 12.11 -2.40
C ASN A 29 5.61 13.01 -3.08
N SER A 30 6.87 12.56 -3.01
CA SER A 30 8.03 13.18 -3.69
C SER A 30 7.91 13.37 -5.20
N GLU A 31 6.92 12.74 -5.85
CA GLU A 31 6.62 12.88 -7.28
C GLU A 31 5.44 13.82 -7.58
N GLY A 32 4.83 14.45 -6.55
CA GLY A 32 3.66 15.32 -6.69
C GLY A 32 2.35 14.55 -6.91
N HIS A 33 2.24 13.32 -6.39
CA HIS A 33 1.04 12.50 -6.50
C HIS A 33 0.47 12.16 -5.11
N ARG A 34 -0.86 12.29 -4.98
CA ARG A 34 -1.61 11.99 -3.74
C ARG A 34 -1.73 10.49 -3.44
N THR A 35 -1.52 9.66 -4.46
CA THR A 35 -1.44 8.19 -4.36
C THR A 35 -0.13 7.69 -4.96
N THR A 36 0.45 6.65 -4.37
CA THR A 36 1.71 6.04 -4.82
C THR A 36 1.45 4.61 -5.29
N PRO A 37 1.92 4.18 -6.48
CA PRO A 37 1.80 2.78 -6.90
C PRO A 37 2.39 1.81 -5.88
N SER A 38 1.66 0.73 -5.55
CA SER A 38 2.09 -0.35 -4.66
C SER A 38 3.05 -1.31 -5.38
N ILE A 39 4.13 -0.74 -5.92
CA ILE A 39 5.10 -1.38 -6.80
C ILE A 39 6.50 -1.15 -6.24
N VAL A 40 7.29 -2.21 -6.15
CA VAL A 40 8.66 -2.22 -5.65
C VAL A 40 9.54 -2.90 -6.70
N ALA A 41 10.66 -2.30 -7.08
CA ALA A 41 11.59 -2.89 -8.04
C ALA A 41 13.01 -2.88 -7.52
N PHE A 42 13.74 -3.97 -7.78
CA PHE A 42 15.14 -4.11 -7.43
C PHE A 42 15.97 -3.95 -8.72
N THR A 43 16.75 -2.88 -8.81
CA THR A 43 17.64 -2.62 -9.95
C THR A 43 18.86 -3.55 -9.90
N ASP A 44 19.62 -3.68 -10.99
CA ASP A 44 20.83 -4.52 -10.98
C ASP A 44 21.93 -3.99 -10.04
N ASP A 45 21.96 -2.68 -9.81
CA ASP A 45 22.89 -1.99 -8.89
C ASP A 45 22.50 -2.10 -7.40
N ASN A 46 21.49 -2.91 -7.07
CA ASN A 46 20.91 -3.13 -5.73
C ASN A 46 20.09 -1.95 -5.17
N GLU A 47 19.70 -0.98 -6.00
CA GLU A 47 18.76 0.07 -5.61
C GLU A 47 17.33 -0.50 -5.46
N ILE A 48 16.60 -0.04 -4.44
CA ILE A 48 15.18 -0.35 -4.23
C ILE A 48 14.35 0.85 -4.70
N LEU A 49 13.68 0.70 -5.83
CA LEU A 49 12.73 1.68 -6.35
C LEU A 49 11.33 1.38 -5.80
N VAL A 50 10.59 2.40 -5.39
CA VAL A 50 9.21 2.26 -4.90
C VAL A 50 8.30 3.30 -5.58
N GLY A 51 7.08 2.91 -5.93
CA GLY A 51 6.09 3.83 -6.51
C GLY A 51 6.31 4.09 -7.99
N GLN A 52 6.22 5.36 -8.40
CA GLN A 52 6.20 5.72 -9.82
C GLN A 52 7.54 5.43 -10.53
N SER A 53 8.66 5.50 -9.82
CA SER A 53 9.98 5.09 -10.34
C SER A 53 10.01 3.60 -10.65
N ALA A 54 9.46 2.76 -9.76
CA ALA A 54 9.32 1.32 -10.01
C ALA A 54 8.35 1.03 -11.17
N LYS A 55 7.19 1.70 -11.21
CA LYS A 55 6.21 1.57 -12.31
C LYS A 55 6.77 1.99 -13.68
N ARG A 56 7.76 2.90 -13.74
CA ARG A 56 8.37 3.35 -15.00
C ARG A 56 9.29 2.30 -15.64
N GLN A 57 10.00 1.52 -14.83
CA GLN A 57 11.01 0.56 -15.30
C GLN A 57 10.53 -0.91 -15.39
N SER A 58 9.27 -1.18 -15.00
CA SER A 58 8.63 -2.52 -15.04
C SER A 58 8.81 -3.21 -16.38
N VAL A 59 8.59 -2.47 -17.47
CA VAL A 59 8.71 -2.94 -18.86
C VAL A 59 10.10 -3.50 -19.21
N THR A 60 11.17 -2.96 -18.62
CA THR A 60 12.55 -3.39 -18.84
C THR A 60 13.08 -4.34 -17.77
N ASN A 61 12.37 -4.48 -16.65
CA ASN A 61 12.81 -5.24 -15.48
C ASN A 61 11.69 -6.12 -14.87
N PRO A 62 10.93 -6.90 -15.67
CA PRO A 62 9.68 -7.50 -15.21
C PRO A 62 9.88 -8.56 -14.11
N GLU A 63 10.94 -9.39 -14.18
CA GLU A 63 11.18 -10.43 -13.16
C GLU A 63 11.57 -9.88 -11.77
N LYS A 64 12.11 -8.65 -11.70
CA LYS A 64 12.56 -8.00 -10.45
C LYS A 64 11.66 -6.84 -10.03
N THR A 65 10.51 -6.66 -10.70
CA THR A 65 9.50 -5.64 -10.38
C THR A 65 8.26 -6.30 -9.80
N LEU A 66 8.05 -6.08 -8.52
CA LEU A 66 7.00 -6.67 -7.70
C LEU A 66 5.80 -5.71 -7.60
N PHE A 67 4.61 -6.22 -7.84
CA PHE A 67 3.34 -5.49 -7.76
C PHE A 67 2.24 -6.42 -7.27
N ALA A 68 1.08 -5.89 -6.86
CA ALA A 68 -0.06 -6.69 -6.37
C ALA A 68 0.26 -7.66 -5.21
N ILE A 69 1.35 -7.43 -4.47
CA ILE A 69 1.83 -8.31 -3.38
C ILE A 69 0.81 -8.47 -2.25
N LYS A 70 -0.14 -7.53 -2.10
CA LYS A 70 -1.30 -7.64 -1.21
C LYS A 70 -2.21 -8.84 -1.55
N ARG A 71 -2.17 -9.40 -2.76
CA ARG A 71 -2.83 -10.67 -3.10
C ARG A 71 -2.14 -11.89 -2.47
N LEU A 72 -0.83 -11.80 -2.19
CA LEU A 72 0.01 -12.89 -1.64
C LEU A 72 0.18 -12.81 -0.11
N ILE A 73 0.05 -11.63 0.49
CA ILE A 73 0.28 -11.43 1.93
C ILE A 73 -0.63 -12.33 2.79
N GLY A 74 -0.04 -13.04 3.75
CA GLY A 74 -0.74 -14.01 4.61
C GLY A 74 -1.32 -15.25 3.91
N ARG A 75 -0.85 -15.59 2.69
CA ARG A 75 -1.27 -16.80 1.96
C ARG A 75 -0.19 -17.88 1.92
N ARG A 76 -0.65 -19.13 1.78
CA ARG A 76 0.22 -20.30 1.56
C ARG A 76 0.46 -20.51 0.08
N PHE A 77 1.62 -21.06 -0.28
CA PHE A 77 1.97 -21.30 -1.69
C PHE A 77 0.97 -22.21 -2.40
N ASP A 78 0.48 -23.24 -1.71
CA ASP A 78 -0.46 -24.23 -2.27
C ASP A 78 -1.92 -23.73 -2.37
N ASP A 79 -2.20 -22.47 -1.98
CA ASP A 79 -3.54 -21.87 -2.10
C ASP A 79 -3.94 -21.77 -3.60
N PRO A 80 -5.11 -22.26 -4.02
CA PRO A 80 -5.59 -22.15 -5.41
C PRO A 80 -5.54 -20.72 -5.98
N ILE A 81 -5.69 -19.71 -5.12
CA ILE A 81 -5.52 -18.30 -5.45
C ILE A 81 -4.07 -17.99 -5.87
N VAL A 82 -3.09 -18.38 -5.06
CA VAL A 82 -1.67 -18.18 -5.36
C VAL A 82 -1.24 -18.99 -6.59
N GLN A 83 -1.78 -20.20 -6.77
CA GLN A 83 -1.56 -21.03 -7.96
C GLN A 83 -2.13 -20.44 -9.26
N LYS A 84 -3.05 -19.48 -9.17
CA LYS A 84 -3.46 -18.65 -10.32
C LYS A 84 -2.52 -17.46 -10.50
N ASP A 85 -2.18 -16.73 -9.44
CA ASP A 85 -1.27 -15.58 -9.51
C ASP A 85 0.11 -15.95 -10.09
N ILE A 86 0.64 -17.14 -9.78
CA ILE A 86 1.88 -17.71 -10.37
C ILE A 86 1.89 -17.66 -11.92
N LYS A 87 0.72 -17.70 -12.57
CA LYS A 87 0.58 -17.67 -14.03
C LYS A 87 0.32 -16.28 -14.59
N MET A 88 0.04 -15.30 -13.72
CA MET A 88 -0.36 -13.94 -14.08
C MET A 88 0.78 -12.92 -13.93
N VAL A 89 1.81 -13.24 -13.15
CA VAL A 89 2.89 -12.30 -12.81
C VAL A 89 4.24 -12.73 -13.39
N PRO A 90 5.12 -11.78 -13.79
CA PRO A 90 6.43 -12.11 -14.36
C PRO A 90 7.49 -12.45 -13.31
N TYR A 91 7.32 -12.02 -12.06
CA TYR A 91 8.23 -12.31 -10.97
C TYR A 91 7.99 -13.71 -10.37
N LYS A 92 9.03 -14.30 -9.77
CA LYS A 92 8.94 -15.68 -9.26
C LYS A 92 8.28 -15.71 -7.88
N ILE A 93 7.13 -16.37 -7.78
CA ILE A 93 6.52 -16.75 -6.49
C ILE A 93 7.05 -18.14 -6.11
N MET A 94 7.49 -18.29 -4.86
CA MET A 94 8.16 -19.47 -4.32
C MET A 94 7.47 -19.97 -3.05
N LYS A 95 7.71 -21.24 -2.72
CA LYS A 95 7.28 -21.86 -1.47
C LYS A 95 8.37 -21.70 -0.42
N ALA A 96 8.09 -20.98 0.66
CA ALA A 96 8.98 -20.89 1.82
C ALA A 96 9.00 -22.21 2.61
N ASP A 97 9.95 -22.35 3.54
CA ASP A 97 10.14 -23.57 4.34
C ASP A 97 8.90 -23.92 5.21
N ASN A 98 8.17 -22.89 5.68
CA ASN A 98 6.90 -23.05 6.40
C ASN A 98 5.69 -23.32 5.46
N GLY A 99 5.90 -23.28 4.14
CA GLY A 99 4.88 -23.45 3.10
C GLY A 99 4.18 -22.17 2.63
N ASP A 100 4.63 -20.99 3.05
CA ASP A 100 4.06 -19.70 2.66
C ASP A 100 4.41 -19.31 1.22
N ALA A 101 3.58 -18.42 0.65
CA ALA A 101 3.82 -17.80 -0.64
C ALA A 101 4.81 -16.62 -0.47
N TRP A 102 6.07 -16.84 -0.83
CA TRP A 102 7.12 -15.81 -0.87
C TRP A 102 7.45 -15.44 -2.32
N VAL A 103 8.28 -14.42 -2.51
CA VAL A 103 8.77 -14.02 -3.83
C VAL A 103 10.29 -14.12 -3.89
N ARG A 104 10.85 -14.46 -5.05
CA ARG A 104 12.30 -14.54 -5.27
C ARG A 104 12.78 -13.42 -6.20
N VAL A 105 13.74 -12.64 -5.70
CA VAL A 105 14.40 -11.57 -6.45
C VAL A 105 15.91 -11.69 -6.27
N LYS A 106 16.68 -11.70 -7.37
CA LYS A 106 18.15 -11.87 -7.35
C LYS A 106 18.60 -13.07 -6.49
N ASP A 107 17.92 -14.20 -6.64
CA ASP A 107 18.12 -15.44 -5.87
C ASP A 107 17.94 -15.33 -4.34
N GLN A 108 17.45 -14.19 -3.84
CA GLN A 108 16.98 -14.02 -2.46
C GLN A 108 15.47 -14.27 -2.38
N ASP A 109 15.05 -15.11 -1.44
CA ASP A 109 13.63 -15.23 -1.08
C ASP A 109 13.26 -14.10 -0.10
N LYS A 110 12.16 -13.40 -0.39
CA LYS A 110 11.62 -12.32 0.44
C LYS A 110 10.14 -12.56 0.72
N ALA A 111 9.73 -12.34 1.95
CA ALA A 111 8.35 -12.51 2.40
C ALA A 111 7.47 -11.32 1.94
N PRO A 112 6.18 -11.51 1.63
CA PRO A 112 5.27 -10.42 1.26
C PRO A 112 5.24 -9.23 2.24
N PRO A 113 5.38 -9.42 3.58
CA PRO A 113 5.52 -8.31 4.52
C PRO A 113 6.75 -7.43 4.29
N GLN A 114 7.90 -8.00 3.88
CA GLN A 114 9.11 -7.21 3.58
C GLN A 114 8.87 -6.28 2.39
N ILE A 115 8.27 -6.80 1.31
CA ILE A 115 8.01 -6.00 0.11
C ILE A 115 6.94 -4.93 0.39
N SER A 116 5.92 -5.27 1.18
CA SER A 116 4.90 -4.31 1.61
C SER A 116 5.49 -3.24 2.54
N ALA A 117 6.51 -3.58 3.33
CA ALA A 117 7.24 -2.63 4.18
C ALA A 117 8.00 -1.58 3.36
N GLU A 118 8.49 -1.88 2.16
CA GLU A 118 9.10 -0.87 1.26
C GLU A 118 8.08 0.22 0.87
N VAL A 119 6.85 -0.20 0.53
CA VAL A 119 5.74 0.72 0.23
C VAL A 119 5.38 1.55 1.46
N LEU A 120 5.27 0.91 2.63
CA LEU A 120 5.00 1.59 3.90
C LEU A 120 6.13 2.55 4.31
N ARG A 121 7.41 2.25 4.02
CA ARG A 121 8.53 3.18 4.24
C ARG A 121 8.43 4.40 3.34
N LYS A 122 8.03 4.26 2.06
CA LYS A 122 7.76 5.44 1.21
C LYS A 122 6.57 6.26 1.74
N MET A 123 5.53 5.63 2.30
CA MET A 123 4.39 6.34 2.91
C MET A 123 4.79 7.09 4.19
N LYS A 124 5.55 6.43 5.08
CA LYS A 124 6.18 7.06 6.26
C LYS A 124 7.04 8.25 5.83
N LYS A 125 7.98 8.04 4.90
CA LYS A 125 8.91 9.07 4.41
C LYS A 125 8.18 10.28 3.82
N THR A 126 7.10 10.04 3.08
CA THR A 126 6.21 11.08 2.53
C THR A 126 5.57 11.93 3.62
N ALA A 127 5.08 11.31 4.71
CA ALA A 127 4.56 12.05 5.85
C ALA A 127 5.67 12.80 6.61
N GLU A 128 6.86 12.22 6.76
CA GLU A 128 8.01 12.86 7.42
C GLU A 128 8.52 14.10 6.65
N ASP A 129 8.63 14.02 5.31
CA ASP A 129 9.01 15.17 4.49
C ASP A 129 7.99 16.32 4.58
N TYR A 130 6.71 15.98 4.73
CA TYR A 130 5.64 16.95 4.88
C TYR A 130 5.57 17.57 6.29
N LEU A 131 5.76 16.77 7.33
CA LEU A 131 5.64 17.21 8.73
C LEU A 131 6.92 17.85 9.28
N GLY A 132 8.09 17.54 8.72
CA GLY A 132 9.39 17.99 9.24
C GLY A 132 9.83 17.28 10.52
N GLU A 133 9.15 16.20 10.93
CA GLU A 133 9.46 15.38 12.11
C GLU A 133 9.40 13.87 11.81
N GLU A 134 10.04 13.06 12.66
CA GLU A 134 10.10 11.60 12.52
C GLU A 134 8.75 10.94 12.88
N VAL A 135 8.24 10.06 12.02
CA VAL A 135 6.97 9.37 12.22
C VAL A 135 7.19 7.95 12.72
N LYS A 136 6.59 7.61 13.87
CA LYS A 136 6.77 6.31 14.54
C LYS A 136 5.52 5.48 14.63
N GLU A 137 4.34 6.06 14.45
CA GLU A 137 3.07 5.44 14.80
C GLU A 137 2.10 5.53 13.62
N ALA A 138 1.36 4.47 13.33
CA ALA A 138 0.43 4.45 12.21
C ALA A 138 -0.85 3.65 12.48
N VAL A 139 -1.91 4.05 11.80
CA VAL A 139 -3.10 3.22 11.50
C VAL A 139 -2.95 2.73 10.06
N ILE A 140 -3.07 1.42 9.85
CA ILE A 140 -2.89 0.79 8.53
C ILE A 140 -4.18 0.05 8.14
N THR A 141 -4.57 0.18 6.87
CA THR A 141 -5.80 -0.41 6.34
C THR A 141 -5.63 -1.88 5.95
N VAL A 142 -6.73 -2.64 6.03
CA VAL A 142 -6.88 -3.97 5.43
C VAL A 142 -8.29 -4.14 4.84
N PRO A 143 -8.49 -5.00 3.83
CA PRO A 143 -9.80 -5.39 3.36
C PRO A 143 -10.63 -5.97 4.51
N ALA A 144 -11.91 -5.64 4.61
CA ALA A 144 -12.75 -6.10 5.71
C ALA A 144 -12.75 -7.63 5.82
N TYR A 145 -12.78 -8.32 4.67
CA TYR A 145 -12.79 -9.78 4.59
C TYR A 145 -11.41 -10.44 4.73
N PHE A 146 -10.34 -9.72 5.12
CA PHE A 146 -9.04 -10.32 5.46
C PHE A 146 -9.14 -11.26 6.67
N ASN A 147 -8.54 -12.45 6.52
CA ASN A 147 -8.38 -13.41 7.60
C ASN A 147 -7.23 -13.03 8.56
N ASP A 148 -7.18 -13.70 9.70
CA ASP A 148 -6.20 -13.48 10.77
C ASP A 148 -4.73 -13.48 10.29
N SER A 149 -4.35 -14.44 9.43
CA SER A 149 -2.99 -14.54 8.86
C SER A 149 -2.63 -13.33 8.00
N GLN A 150 -3.60 -12.77 7.28
CA GLN A 150 -3.40 -11.59 6.43
C GLN A 150 -3.32 -10.31 7.26
N ARG A 151 -4.16 -10.18 8.29
CA ARG A 151 -4.11 -9.06 9.26
C ARG A 151 -2.78 -9.00 9.99
N GLN A 152 -2.32 -10.15 10.52
CA GLN A 152 -1.03 -10.24 11.21
C GLN A 152 0.13 -9.94 10.26
N ALA A 153 0.16 -10.51 9.06
CA ALA A 153 1.22 -10.25 8.08
C ALA A 153 1.27 -8.77 7.62
N THR A 154 0.13 -8.06 7.53
CA THR A 154 0.10 -6.61 7.30
C THR A 154 0.61 -5.81 8.49
N LYS A 155 0.29 -6.22 9.73
CA LYS A 155 0.83 -5.62 10.96
C LYS A 155 2.35 -5.79 11.05
N ASP A 156 2.86 -6.96 10.65
CA ASP A 156 4.30 -7.24 10.58
C ASP A 156 4.99 -6.39 9.51
N ALA A 157 4.35 -6.13 8.36
CA ALA A 157 4.86 -5.20 7.35
C ALA A 157 5.05 -3.78 7.92
N GLY A 158 4.10 -3.29 8.73
CA GLY A 158 4.24 -2.02 9.46
C GLY A 158 5.43 -2.02 10.41
N ARG A 159 5.62 -3.09 11.19
CA ARG A 159 6.77 -3.24 12.08
C ARG A 159 8.11 -3.27 11.33
N ILE A 160 8.19 -3.98 10.20
CA ILE A 160 9.36 -4.03 9.30
C ILE A 160 9.60 -2.67 8.60
N ALA A 161 8.58 -1.83 8.47
CA ALA A 161 8.71 -0.45 8.01
C ALA A 161 9.15 0.55 9.10
N GLY A 162 9.34 0.09 10.35
CA GLY A 162 9.67 0.95 11.49
C GLY A 162 8.48 1.81 11.96
N LEU A 163 7.26 1.27 11.87
CA LEU A 163 6.02 1.85 12.39
C LEU A 163 5.44 0.96 13.50
N GLU A 164 5.07 1.57 14.63
CA GLU A 164 4.18 0.98 15.62
C GLU A 164 2.74 1.07 15.10
N VAL A 165 2.18 -0.09 14.73
CA VAL A 165 0.81 -0.18 14.21
C VAL A 165 -0.18 -0.12 15.37
N LYS A 166 -0.72 1.07 15.64
CA LYS A 166 -1.69 1.34 16.72
C LYS A 166 -3.05 0.70 16.46
N ARG A 167 -3.43 0.60 15.19
CA ARG A 167 -4.67 -0.05 14.75
C ARG A 167 -4.51 -0.60 13.33
N ILE A 168 -5.02 -1.81 13.12
CA ILE A 168 -5.45 -2.29 11.82
C ILE A 168 -6.93 -1.92 11.67
N ILE A 169 -7.30 -1.14 10.64
CA ILE A 169 -8.68 -0.72 10.36
C ILE A 169 -9.19 -1.35 9.06
N ASN A 170 -10.46 -1.71 9.01
CA ASN A 170 -11.11 -2.24 7.81
C ASN A 170 -11.34 -1.12 6.77
N GLU A 171 -11.06 -1.40 5.50
CA GLU A 171 -11.16 -0.42 4.39
C GLU A 171 -12.55 0.26 4.28
N PRO A 172 -13.67 -0.49 4.27
CA PRO A 172 -15.01 0.11 4.27
C PRO A 172 -15.32 0.94 5.52
N THR A 173 -14.83 0.52 6.68
CA THR A 173 -14.97 1.23 7.96
C THR A 173 -14.25 2.57 7.94
N ALA A 174 -13.03 2.61 7.39
CA ALA A 174 -12.29 3.85 7.21
C ALA A 174 -13.04 4.79 6.23
N ALA A 175 -13.52 4.28 5.10
CA ALA A 175 -14.31 5.09 4.18
C ALA A 175 -15.63 5.61 4.79
N ALA A 176 -16.25 4.86 5.70
CA ALA A 176 -17.43 5.32 6.46
C ALA A 176 -17.09 6.47 7.41
N LEU A 177 -15.96 6.41 8.14
CA LEU A 177 -15.49 7.53 8.97
C LEU A 177 -15.25 8.79 8.13
N ALA A 178 -14.57 8.64 6.98
CA ALA A 178 -14.32 9.74 6.05
C ALA A 178 -15.59 10.36 5.47
N TYR A 179 -16.63 9.55 5.23
CA TYR A 179 -17.94 10.04 4.81
C TYR A 179 -18.69 10.74 5.95
N GLY A 180 -18.66 10.18 7.16
CA GLY A 180 -19.56 10.53 8.25
C GLY A 180 -19.27 11.86 8.94
N MET A 181 -17.99 12.26 9.08
CA MET A 181 -17.64 13.45 9.90
C MET A 181 -18.31 14.75 9.43
N ASP A 182 -18.48 14.94 8.12
CA ASP A 182 -19.04 16.18 7.55
C ASP A 182 -20.58 16.15 7.41
N LYS A 183 -21.27 15.08 7.88
CA LYS A 183 -22.71 14.91 7.66
C LYS A 183 -23.56 15.41 8.83
N LYS A 184 -24.81 15.75 8.49
CA LYS A 184 -25.78 16.25 9.47
C LYS A 184 -26.23 15.10 10.38
N ARG A 185 -26.38 15.45 11.66
CA ARG A 185 -26.97 14.66 12.74
C ARG A 185 -28.25 13.90 12.35
N GLY A 186 -28.35 12.67 12.82
CA GLY A 186 -29.47 11.76 12.62
C GLY A 186 -29.03 10.37 12.12
N ASP A 187 -29.79 9.35 12.48
CA ASP A 187 -29.46 7.95 12.20
C ASP A 187 -29.52 7.64 10.69
N SER A 188 -28.53 6.92 10.19
CA SER A 188 -28.41 6.56 8.77
C SER A 188 -27.67 5.24 8.58
N VAL A 189 -28.29 4.30 7.85
CA VAL A 189 -27.62 3.07 7.42
C VAL A 189 -27.04 3.25 6.02
N ILE A 190 -25.73 3.04 5.88
CA ILE A 190 -25.00 3.14 4.63
C ILE A 190 -24.52 1.77 4.14
N ALA A 191 -24.42 1.61 2.83
CA ALA A 191 -23.73 0.48 2.21
C ALA A 191 -22.43 0.98 1.57
N VAL A 192 -21.29 0.54 2.09
CA VAL A 192 -19.97 0.85 1.54
C VAL A 192 -19.53 -0.29 0.65
N TYR A 193 -19.53 -0.05 -0.67
CA TYR A 193 -19.10 -0.98 -1.70
C TYR A 193 -17.69 -0.58 -2.15
N ASP A 194 -16.69 -1.36 -1.78
CA ASP A 194 -15.29 -1.13 -2.12
C ASP A 194 -14.83 -2.16 -3.15
N LEU A 195 -14.52 -1.72 -4.38
CA LEU A 195 -13.94 -2.55 -5.42
C LEU A 195 -12.58 -1.96 -5.84
N GLY A 196 -11.53 -2.47 -5.22
CA GLY A 196 -10.16 -2.04 -5.42
C GLY A 196 -9.42 -2.79 -6.53
N GLY A 197 -8.08 -2.77 -6.44
CA GLY A 197 -7.19 -3.41 -7.41
C GLY A 197 -7.19 -4.94 -7.38
N GLY A 198 -7.49 -5.57 -6.23
CA GLY A 198 -7.51 -7.04 -6.11
C GLY A 198 -8.41 -7.61 -5.01
N THR A 199 -9.18 -6.75 -4.33
CA THR A 199 -10.13 -7.11 -3.28
C THR A 199 -11.44 -6.39 -3.52
N PHE A 200 -12.53 -7.06 -3.12
CA PHE A 200 -13.87 -6.53 -3.09
C PHE A 200 -14.43 -6.71 -1.67
N ASP A 201 -14.93 -5.64 -1.06
CA ASP A 201 -15.64 -5.67 0.21
C ASP A 201 -17.00 -4.95 0.09
N ILE A 202 -17.96 -5.41 0.88
CA ILE A 202 -19.24 -4.74 1.11
C ILE A 202 -19.52 -4.75 2.61
N SER A 203 -19.70 -3.57 3.20
CA SER A 203 -20.10 -3.42 4.60
C SER A 203 -21.38 -2.60 4.71
N ILE A 204 -22.30 -3.08 5.54
CA ILE A 204 -23.51 -2.37 5.93
C ILE A 204 -23.24 -1.76 7.31
N ILE A 205 -23.28 -0.43 7.39
CA ILE A 205 -22.83 0.33 8.55
C ILE A 205 -23.93 1.27 8.99
N GLU A 206 -24.33 1.20 10.25
CA GLU A 206 -25.21 2.18 10.89
C GLU A 206 -24.37 3.32 11.48
N ILE A 207 -24.78 4.55 11.18
CA ILE A 207 -24.23 5.77 11.78
C ILE A 207 -25.35 6.36 12.63
N ALA A 208 -25.17 6.40 13.95
CA ALA A 208 -26.15 6.89 14.92
C ALA A 208 -25.55 8.00 15.81
N GLU A 209 -26.41 8.84 16.41
CA GLU A 209 -25.99 9.82 17.44
C GLU A 209 -26.43 9.31 18.82
N VAL A 210 -25.48 8.80 19.60
CA VAL A 210 -25.73 8.20 20.93
C VAL A 210 -25.01 9.01 21.99
N ASP A 211 -25.75 9.54 22.96
CA ASP A 211 -25.25 10.43 24.04
C ASP A 211 -24.43 11.66 23.59
N GLY A 212 -24.57 12.04 22.31
CA GLY A 212 -23.84 13.15 21.68
C GLY A 212 -22.57 12.73 20.93
N GLU A 213 -22.23 11.44 20.95
CA GLU A 213 -21.15 10.83 20.16
C GLU A 213 -21.70 10.24 18.85
N HIS A 214 -20.90 10.27 17.78
CA HIS A 214 -21.19 9.58 16.54
C HIS A 214 -20.75 8.11 16.65
N GLN A 215 -21.72 7.20 16.78
CA GLN A 215 -21.50 5.76 16.76
C GLN A 215 -21.51 5.25 15.32
N PHE A 216 -20.42 4.61 14.91
CA PHE A 216 -20.30 3.88 13.65
C PHE A 216 -20.31 2.38 13.98
N GLU A 217 -21.38 1.67 13.61
CA GLU A 217 -21.55 0.25 13.90
C GLU A 217 -21.65 -0.56 12.60
N VAL A 218 -20.72 -1.50 12.41
CA VAL A 218 -20.73 -2.41 11.27
C VAL A 218 -21.73 -3.52 11.55
N LEU A 219 -22.93 -3.43 10.97
CA LEU A 219 -24.00 -4.42 11.15
C LEU A 219 -23.65 -5.76 10.48
N ALA A 220 -23.02 -5.70 9.30
CA ALA A 220 -22.53 -6.88 8.59
C ALA A 220 -21.45 -6.52 7.57
N THR A 221 -20.55 -7.47 7.32
CA THR A 221 -19.54 -7.36 6.26
C THR A 221 -19.43 -8.65 5.44
N ASN A 222 -19.10 -8.52 4.17
CA ASN A 222 -18.81 -9.64 3.27
C ASN A 222 -17.89 -9.20 2.13
N GLY A 223 -17.34 -10.14 1.36
CA GLY A 223 -16.41 -9.76 0.28
C GLY A 223 -15.77 -10.94 -0.44
N ASP A 224 -14.84 -10.60 -1.32
CA ASP A 224 -13.96 -11.52 -2.03
C ASP A 224 -12.54 -10.93 -2.05
N THR A 225 -11.63 -11.52 -1.25
CA THR A 225 -10.23 -11.07 -1.13
C THR A 225 -9.38 -11.41 -2.37
N PHE A 226 -10.02 -11.80 -3.47
CA PHE A 226 -9.40 -12.15 -4.74
C PHE A 226 -10.31 -11.79 -5.93
N LEU A 227 -10.91 -10.60 -5.88
CA LEU A 227 -11.69 -10.00 -6.96
C LEU A 227 -11.41 -8.50 -7.00
N GLY A 228 -10.81 -8.01 -8.09
CA GLY A 228 -10.57 -6.58 -8.26
C GLY A 228 -10.05 -6.25 -9.65
N GLY A 229 -9.60 -5.00 -9.85
CA GLY A 229 -9.19 -4.48 -11.15
C GLY A 229 -8.15 -5.31 -11.92
N GLU A 230 -7.26 -6.02 -11.22
CA GLU A 230 -6.28 -6.95 -11.80
C GLU A 230 -6.94 -8.14 -12.55
N ASP A 231 -8.12 -8.61 -12.10
CA ASP A 231 -8.89 -9.65 -12.81
C ASP A 231 -9.59 -9.10 -14.06
N PHE A 232 -9.97 -7.82 -14.05
CA PHE A 232 -10.51 -7.11 -15.22
C PHE A 232 -9.40 -6.90 -16.26
N ASP A 233 -8.19 -6.55 -15.80
CA ASP A 233 -7.02 -6.43 -16.67
C ASP A 233 -6.64 -7.77 -17.29
N LEU A 234 -6.63 -8.87 -16.50
CA LEU A 234 -6.39 -10.21 -17.03
C LEU A 234 -7.40 -10.60 -18.13
N ALA A 235 -8.70 -10.38 -17.90
CA ALA A 235 -9.73 -10.69 -18.90
C ALA A 235 -9.52 -9.94 -20.22
N LEU A 236 -8.97 -8.72 -20.16
CA LEU A 236 -8.61 -7.94 -21.34
C LEU A 236 -7.28 -8.38 -21.97
N ILE A 237 -6.25 -8.71 -21.17
CA ILE A 237 -4.97 -9.26 -21.63
C ILE A 237 -5.19 -10.54 -22.43
N GLU A 238 -5.96 -11.49 -21.88
CA GLU A 238 -6.31 -12.76 -22.52
C GLU A 238 -7.05 -12.54 -23.85
N TYR A 239 -7.97 -11.57 -23.91
CA TYR A 239 -8.63 -11.18 -25.15
C TYR A 239 -7.61 -10.65 -26.18
N LEU A 240 -6.80 -9.66 -25.82
CA LEU A 240 -5.84 -9.03 -26.73
C LEU A 240 -4.77 -10.02 -27.22
N ALA A 241 -4.25 -10.89 -26.34
CA ALA A 241 -3.32 -11.95 -26.70
C ALA A 241 -3.98 -13.01 -27.61
N SER A 242 -5.25 -13.36 -27.37
CA SER A 242 -6.00 -14.29 -28.21
C SER A 242 -6.22 -13.74 -29.63
N GLU A 243 -6.62 -12.47 -29.76
CA GLU A 243 -6.78 -11.84 -31.09
C GLU A 243 -5.44 -11.73 -31.81
N PHE A 244 -4.38 -11.27 -31.13
CA PHE A 244 -3.05 -11.19 -31.74
C PHE A 244 -2.53 -12.55 -32.21
N LYS A 245 -2.81 -13.62 -31.46
CA LYS A 245 -2.48 -15.00 -31.83
C LYS A 245 -3.30 -15.51 -33.02
N LYS A 246 -4.56 -15.08 -33.18
CA LYS A 246 -5.37 -15.40 -34.38
C LYS A 246 -4.82 -14.70 -35.63
N ASP A 247 -4.42 -13.44 -35.50
CA ASP A 247 -3.97 -12.61 -36.62
C ASP A 247 -2.52 -12.93 -37.05
N THR A 248 -1.65 -13.31 -36.12
CA THR A 248 -0.20 -13.49 -36.37
C THR A 248 0.31 -14.92 -36.18
N GLY A 249 -0.44 -15.79 -35.49
CA GLY A 249 0.02 -17.10 -35.04
C GLY A 249 0.93 -17.07 -33.79
N ILE A 250 1.34 -15.89 -33.30
CA ILE A 250 2.29 -15.74 -32.20
C ILE A 250 1.57 -15.63 -30.87
N ASP A 251 2.06 -16.35 -29.85
CA ASP A 251 1.50 -16.34 -28.50
C ASP A 251 2.36 -15.50 -27.55
N LEU A 252 1.84 -14.33 -27.18
CA LEU A 252 2.55 -13.32 -26.37
C LEU A 252 2.84 -13.77 -24.94
N HIS A 253 2.18 -14.82 -24.43
CA HIS A 253 2.45 -15.34 -23.08
C HIS A 253 3.86 -15.94 -22.93
N ASN A 254 4.54 -16.24 -24.05
CA ASN A 254 5.92 -16.76 -24.05
C ASN A 254 6.99 -15.65 -24.07
N ASP A 255 6.58 -14.37 -24.10
CA ASP A 255 7.47 -13.20 -24.17
C ASP A 255 7.16 -12.27 -22.98
N PRO A 256 7.92 -12.34 -21.87
CA PRO A 256 7.65 -11.56 -20.66
C PRO A 256 7.68 -10.04 -20.88
N LEU A 257 8.49 -9.55 -21.83
CA LEU A 257 8.55 -8.13 -22.16
C LEU A 257 7.29 -7.70 -22.92
N ALA A 258 6.83 -8.51 -23.86
CA ALA A 258 5.57 -8.27 -24.56
C ALA A 258 4.36 -8.33 -23.61
N LEU A 259 4.32 -9.32 -22.71
CA LEU A 259 3.23 -9.49 -21.74
C LEU A 259 3.15 -8.31 -20.75
N GLN A 260 4.29 -7.81 -20.25
CA GLN A 260 4.32 -6.62 -19.38
C GLN A 260 3.79 -5.37 -20.11
N ARG A 261 4.19 -5.16 -21.36
CA ARG A 261 3.66 -4.05 -22.19
C ARG A 261 2.17 -4.21 -22.48
N LEU A 262 1.71 -5.44 -22.66
CA LEU A 262 0.29 -5.76 -22.88
C LEU A 262 -0.54 -5.48 -21.63
N LYS A 263 -0.02 -5.80 -20.43
CA LYS A 263 -0.66 -5.48 -19.14
C LYS A 263 -0.83 -3.97 -18.95
N GLU A 264 0.23 -3.19 -19.16
CA GLU A 264 0.17 -1.72 -19.04
C GLU A 264 -0.80 -1.09 -20.05
N ALA A 265 -0.85 -1.60 -21.28
CA ALA A 265 -1.81 -1.16 -22.30
C ALA A 265 -3.25 -1.57 -21.98
N ALA A 266 -3.47 -2.76 -21.40
CA ALA A 266 -4.78 -3.23 -20.97
C ALA A 266 -5.34 -2.41 -19.80
N GLU A 267 -4.54 -2.16 -18.76
CA GLU A 267 -4.90 -1.27 -17.63
C GLU A 267 -5.32 0.10 -18.14
N LYS A 268 -4.51 0.71 -19.03
CA LYS A 268 -4.79 2.01 -19.64
C LYS A 268 -6.09 2.00 -20.46
N ALA A 269 -6.29 0.98 -21.29
CA ALA A 269 -7.49 0.85 -22.12
C ALA A 269 -8.76 0.66 -21.28
N LYS A 270 -8.70 -0.12 -20.20
CA LYS A 270 -9.79 -0.28 -19.22
C LYS A 270 -10.17 1.05 -18.58
N ILE A 271 -9.17 1.83 -18.15
CA ILE A 271 -9.38 3.15 -17.54
C ILE A 271 -9.97 4.14 -18.56
N GLU A 272 -9.42 4.22 -19.78
CA GLU A 272 -9.95 5.09 -20.84
C GLU A 272 -11.41 4.76 -21.19
N LEU A 273 -11.77 3.47 -21.27
CA LEU A 273 -13.15 3.04 -21.54
C LEU A 273 -14.15 3.35 -20.41
N SER A 274 -13.69 3.77 -19.23
CA SER A 274 -14.59 4.26 -18.18
C SER A 274 -15.18 5.64 -18.52
N SER A 275 -14.52 6.43 -19.39
CA SER A 275 -15.03 7.71 -19.90
C SER A 275 -15.40 7.65 -21.39
N ALA A 276 -14.54 7.07 -22.23
CA ALA A 276 -14.76 6.90 -23.66
C ALA A 276 -15.62 5.67 -24.00
N GLN A 277 -16.24 5.65 -25.17
CA GLN A 277 -16.97 4.48 -25.70
C GLN A 277 -16.06 3.51 -26.48
N GLN A 278 -14.86 3.96 -26.84
CA GLN A 278 -13.88 3.21 -27.63
C GLN A 278 -12.47 3.74 -27.31
N THR A 279 -11.48 2.85 -27.35
CA THR A 279 -10.04 3.15 -27.35
C THR A 279 -9.33 2.27 -28.39
N ASP A 280 -8.08 2.59 -28.71
CA ASP A 280 -7.24 1.85 -29.66
C ASP A 280 -5.98 1.36 -28.94
N VAL A 281 -5.87 0.05 -28.70
CA VAL A 281 -4.70 -0.60 -28.10
C VAL A 281 -3.64 -0.74 -29.16
N ASN A 282 -2.68 0.20 -29.18
CA ASN A 282 -1.60 0.26 -30.16
C ASN A 282 -0.23 0.03 -29.49
N LEU A 283 0.36 -1.14 -29.75
CA LEU A 283 1.69 -1.53 -29.30
C LEU A 283 2.59 -1.83 -30.51
N PRO A 284 3.33 -0.82 -31.02
CA PRO A 284 4.33 -1.02 -32.06
C PRO A 284 5.49 -1.90 -31.58
N TYR A 285 6.04 -2.74 -32.44
CA TYR A 285 7.19 -3.60 -32.12
C TYR A 285 6.92 -4.45 -30.87
N ILE A 286 5.74 -5.05 -30.75
CA ILE A 286 5.34 -5.82 -29.56
C ILE A 286 6.16 -7.12 -29.45
N THR A 287 6.50 -7.73 -30.58
CA THR A 287 7.39 -8.90 -30.71
C THR A 287 7.89 -8.98 -32.16
N ALA A 288 8.63 -10.02 -32.54
CA ALA A 288 9.13 -10.23 -33.90
C ALA A 288 9.11 -11.70 -34.33
N ASP A 289 9.04 -11.96 -35.64
CA ASP A 289 9.22 -13.29 -36.23
C ASP A 289 10.22 -13.27 -37.42
N ALA A 290 10.33 -14.39 -38.14
CA ALA A 290 11.20 -14.51 -39.30
C ALA A 290 10.85 -13.57 -40.49
N SER A 291 9.65 -12.96 -40.50
CA SER A 291 9.24 -11.94 -41.48
C SER A 291 9.51 -10.51 -41.02
N GLY A 292 9.88 -10.30 -39.74
CA GLY A 292 10.22 -9.01 -39.16
C GLY A 292 9.41 -8.65 -37.91
N PRO A 293 9.44 -7.37 -37.49
CA PRO A 293 8.72 -6.91 -36.32
C PRO A 293 7.20 -6.98 -36.50
N LYS A 294 6.48 -7.20 -35.41
CA LYS A 294 5.01 -7.20 -35.34
C LYS A 294 4.50 -6.06 -34.48
N HIS A 295 3.27 -5.65 -34.75
CA HIS A 295 2.58 -4.57 -34.06
C HIS A 295 1.20 -5.10 -33.66
N LEU A 296 0.76 -4.83 -32.42
CA LEU A 296 -0.62 -5.07 -32.01
C LEU A 296 -1.38 -3.76 -32.17
N ASN A 297 -2.48 -3.77 -32.92
CA ASN A 297 -3.34 -2.61 -33.14
C ASN A 297 -4.79 -3.07 -33.10
N ILE A 298 -5.41 -3.04 -31.92
CA ILE A 298 -6.75 -3.57 -31.67
C ILE A 298 -7.65 -2.43 -31.18
N LYS A 299 -8.71 -2.17 -31.94
CA LYS A 299 -9.79 -1.25 -31.55
C LYS A 299 -10.72 -1.92 -30.55
N LEU A 300 -10.84 -1.34 -29.37
CA LEU A 300 -11.61 -1.89 -28.24
C LEU A 300 -12.78 -0.96 -27.91
N THR A 301 -14.00 -1.50 -27.85
CA THR A 301 -15.20 -0.74 -27.41
C THR A 301 -15.53 -1.01 -25.95
N ARG A 302 -16.25 -0.09 -25.30
CA ARG A 302 -16.76 -0.29 -23.94
C ARG A 302 -17.63 -1.55 -23.85
N ALA A 303 -18.57 -1.71 -24.79
CA ALA A 303 -19.41 -2.91 -24.87
C ALA A 303 -18.59 -4.21 -25.00
N LYS A 304 -17.43 -4.17 -25.68
CA LYS A 304 -16.54 -5.34 -25.74
C LYS A 304 -15.88 -5.60 -24.39
N LEU A 305 -15.35 -4.59 -23.71
CA LEU A 305 -14.82 -4.72 -22.34
C LEU A 305 -15.89 -5.27 -21.38
N GLU A 306 -17.09 -4.68 -21.38
CA GLU A 306 -18.23 -5.11 -20.57
C GLU A 306 -18.54 -6.60 -20.80
N SER A 307 -18.61 -7.06 -22.04
CA SER A 307 -18.82 -8.49 -22.36
C SER A 307 -17.73 -9.45 -21.87
N LEU A 308 -16.52 -8.95 -21.55
CA LEU A 308 -15.42 -9.75 -21.02
C LEU A 308 -15.46 -9.84 -19.49
N VAL A 309 -16.01 -8.81 -18.81
CA VAL A 309 -15.94 -8.66 -17.35
C VAL A 309 -17.29 -8.67 -16.65
N GLU A 310 -18.40 -8.75 -17.37
CA GLU A 310 -19.78 -8.79 -16.82
C GLU A 310 -19.90 -9.77 -15.65
N LYS A 311 -19.41 -11.00 -15.80
CA LYS A 311 -19.42 -12.03 -14.74
C LYS A 311 -18.55 -11.71 -13.51
N LEU A 312 -17.55 -10.84 -13.65
CA LEU A 312 -16.78 -10.33 -12.52
C LEU A 312 -17.58 -9.27 -11.74
N VAL A 313 -18.39 -8.47 -12.43
CA VAL A 313 -19.31 -7.50 -11.81
C VAL A 313 -20.51 -8.24 -11.18
N GLU A 314 -21.12 -9.21 -11.85
CA GLU A 314 -22.21 -10.02 -11.27
C GLU A 314 -21.80 -10.71 -9.96
N ARG A 315 -20.53 -11.16 -9.86
CA ARG A 315 -19.97 -11.80 -8.66
C ARG A 315 -19.96 -10.90 -7.42
N THR A 316 -19.94 -9.57 -7.55
CA THR A 316 -19.92 -8.65 -6.39
C THR A 316 -21.29 -8.54 -5.72
N ILE A 317 -22.37 -8.89 -6.43
CA ILE A 317 -23.75 -8.74 -5.93
C ILE A 317 -24.15 -9.84 -4.94
N GLU A 318 -23.57 -11.05 -5.01
CA GLU A 318 -23.87 -12.12 -4.04
C GLU A 318 -23.37 -11.81 -2.62
N PRO A 319 -22.15 -11.28 -2.41
CA PRO A 319 -21.76 -10.71 -1.12
C PRO A 319 -22.69 -9.58 -0.65
N CYS A 320 -23.17 -8.70 -1.54
CA CYS A 320 -24.10 -7.62 -1.17
C CYS A 320 -25.43 -8.14 -0.64
N LYS A 321 -26.01 -9.16 -1.30
CA LYS A 321 -27.20 -9.89 -0.82
C LYS A 321 -26.95 -10.55 0.54
N THR A 322 -25.76 -11.11 0.72
CA THR A 322 -25.37 -11.80 1.96
C THR A 322 -25.23 -10.81 3.12
N ALA A 323 -24.54 -9.69 2.92
CA ALA A 323 -24.36 -8.65 3.94
C ALA A 323 -25.71 -8.02 4.36
N LEU A 324 -26.60 -7.71 3.42
CA LEU A 324 -27.96 -7.23 3.72
C LEU A 324 -28.76 -8.25 4.56
N LYS A 325 -28.71 -9.53 4.16
CA LYS A 325 -29.38 -10.61 4.90
C LYS A 325 -28.82 -10.78 6.32
N ASP A 326 -27.51 -10.74 6.47
CA ASP A 326 -26.82 -10.87 7.76
C ASP A 326 -27.15 -9.70 8.69
N ALA A 327 -27.22 -8.47 8.16
CA ALA A 327 -27.66 -7.27 8.89
C ALA A 327 -29.18 -7.27 9.20
N GLY A 328 -29.95 -8.23 8.67
CA GLY A 328 -31.41 -8.26 8.82
C GLY A 328 -32.15 -7.17 8.06
N LEU A 329 -31.53 -6.56 7.05
CA LEU A 329 -32.04 -5.40 6.32
C LEU A 329 -32.44 -5.72 4.87
N THR A 330 -33.35 -4.91 4.36
CA THR A 330 -33.72 -4.86 2.95
C THR A 330 -33.01 -3.71 2.24
N VAL A 331 -32.87 -3.81 0.91
CA VAL A 331 -32.34 -2.73 0.06
C VAL A 331 -32.99 -1.36 0.35
N SER A 332 -34.31 -1.33 0.57
CA SER A 332 -35.07 -0.12 0.87
C SER A 332 -34.72 0.56 2.21
N GLN A 333 -34.00 -0.13 3.11
CA GLN A 333 -33.54 0.42 4.39
C GLN A 333 -32.14 1.05 4.30
N ILE A 334 -31.44 0.92 3.17
CA ILE A 334 -30.16 1.59 2.97
C ILE A 334 -30.40 3.06 2.60
N ASN A 335 -29.97 3.98 3.45
CA ASN A 335 -30.08 5.42 3.25
C ASN A 335 -29.19 5.91 2.10
N GLU A 336 -27.94 5.46 2.06
CA GLU A 336 -26.93 5.91 1.08
C GLU A 336 -26.01 4.75 0.64
N VAL A 337 -25.57 4.80 -0.61
CA VAL A 337 -24.60 3.83 -1.17
C VAL A 337 -23.31 4.58 -1.49
N ILE A 338 -22.18 4.10 -0.98
CA ILE A 338 -20.85 4.71 -1.14
C ILE A 338 -19.99 3.78 -2.00
N LEU A 339 -19.38 4.34 -3.04
CA LEU A 339 -18.41 3.64 -3.89
C LEU A 339 -16.99 4.02 -3.48
N VAL A 340 -16.16 3.00 -3.26
CA VAL A 340 -14.74 3.12 -2.88
C VAL A 340 -13.91 2.23 -3.80
N GLY A 341 -12.63 2.57 -4.00
CA GLY A 341 -11.72 1.83 -4.85
C GLY A 341 -11.89 2.17 -6.34
N GLY A 342 -10.76 2.40 -7.02
CA GLY A 342 -10.75 2.91 -8.40
C GLY A 342 -11.47 2.06 -9.45
N GLN A 343 -11.72 0.76 -9.20
CA GLN A 343 -12.45 -0.10 -10.15
C GLN A 343 -13.98 0.18 -10.14
N THR A 344 -14.50 0.87 -9.13
CA THR A 344 -15.88 1.42 -9.13
C THR A 344 -16.08 2.59 -10.10
N ARG A 345 -15.01 3.12 -10.70
CA ARG A 345 -15.10 4.15 -11.75
C ARG A 345 -15.64 3.59 -13.08
N MET A 346 -15.74 2.27 -13.23
CA MET A 346 -16.30 1.63 -14.43
C MET A 346 -17.83 1.79 -14.48
N PRO A 347 -18.41 2.32 -15.59
CA PRO A 347 -19.85 2.57 -15.72
C PRO A 347 -20.75 1.34 -15.49
N LEU A 348 -20.32 0.14 -15.92
CA LEU A 348 -21.06 -1.10 -15.65
C LEU A 348 -21.16 -1.38 -14.14
N VAL A 349 -20.09 -1.18 -13.37
CA VAL A 349 -20.11 -1.40 -11.91
C VAL A 349 -21.09 -0.44 -11.26
N GLN A 350 -21.03 0.86 -11.60
CA GLN A 350 -21.94 1.87 -11.04
C GLN A 350 -23.40 1.53 -11.35
N LYS A 351 -23.68 1.17 -12.61
CA LYS A 351 -25.01 0.77 -13.06
C LYS A 351 -25.52 -0.47 -12.33
N THR A 352 -24.72 -1.53 -12.21
CA THR A 352 -25.13 -2.77 -11.54
C THR A 352 -25.37 -2.55 -10.03
N VAL A 353 -24.60 -1.68 -9.39
CA VAL A 353 -24.83 -1.27 -8.00
C VAL A 353 -26.11 -0.43 -7.87
N GLU A 354 -26.34 0.53 -8.76
CA GLU A 354 -27.57 1.34 -8.79
C GLU A 354 -28.82 0.48 -9.03
N GLU A 355 -28.78 -0.47 -9.96
CA GLU A 355 -29.87 -1.41 -10.25
C GLU A 355 -30.14 -2.36 -9.07
N PHE A 356 -29.11 -2.78 -8.33
CA PHE A 356 -29.26 -3.65 -7.16
C PHE A 356 -29.82 -2.90 -5.94
N PHE A 357 -29.29 -1.71 -5.63
CA PHE A 357 -29.74 -0.90 -4.48
C PHE A 357 -30.96 -0.02 -4.78
N GLY A 358 -31.39 0.09 -6.04
CA GLY A 358 -32.49 0.96 -6.47
C GLY A 358 -32.22 2.45 -6.20
N LYS A 359 -30.95 2.85 -6.13
CA LYS A 359 -30.51 4.18 -5.70
C LYS A 359 -29.17 4.55 -6.31
N GLU A 360 -29.05 5.78 -6.80
CA GLU A 360 -27.81 6.33 -7.33
C GLU A 360 -26.75 6.46 -6.20
N PRO A 361 -25.53 5.92 -6.36
CA PRO A 361 -24.48 6.04 -5.35
C PRO A 361 -23.97 7.48 -5.18
N ARG A 362 -23.43 7.78 -3.99
CA ARG A 362 -22.82 9.08 -3.64
C ARG A 362 -21.67 9.42 -4.59
N LYS A 363 -21.61 10.70 -4.99
CA LYS A 363 -20.54 11.27 -5.84
C LYS A 363 -19.63 12.28 -5.12
N ASP A 364 -19.91 12.56 -3.86
CA ASP A 364 -19.16 13.48 -2.98
C ASP A 364 -18.14 12.75 -2.08
N VAL A 365 -17.86 11.48 -2.36
CA VAL A 365 -16.79 10.69 -1.73
C VAL A 365 -15.70 10.44 -2.78
N ASN A 366 -14.44 10.67 -2.42
CA ASN A 366 -13.31 10.38 -3.32
C ASN A 366 -12.92 8.89 -3.17
N PRO A 367 -13.15 8.03 -4.18
CA PRO A 367 -12.95 6.59 -4.05
C PRO A 367 -11.47 6.18 -3.92
N ASP A 368 -10.52 7.06 -4.23
CA ASP A 368 -9.08 6.79 -4.15
C ASP A 368 -8.42 7.35 -2.87
N GLU A 369 -9.14 8.15 -2.06
CA GLU A 369 -8.61 8.85 -0.88
C GLU A 369 -9.39 8.62 0.42
N ALA A 370 -10.69 8.27 0.34
CA ALA A 370 -11.57 8.15 1.51
C ALA A 370 -11.04 7.16 2.57
N VAL A 371 -10.39 6.07 2.14
CA VAL A 371 -9.84 5.06 3.04
C VAL A 371 -8.67 5.64 3.87
N ALA A 372 -7.72 6.33 3.24
CA ALA A 372 -6.59 6.94 3.94
C ALA A 372 -7.06 8.07 4.87
N VAL A 373 -8.03 8.88 4.43
CA VAL A 373 -8.69 9.90 5.25
C VAL A 373 -9.31 9.28 6.50
N GLY A 374 -10.04 8.17 6.36
CA GLY A 374 -10.61 7.41 7.47
C GLY A 374 -9.57 6.86 8.45
N ALA A 375 -8.46 6.34 7.93
CA ALA A 375 -7.34 5.89 8.76
C ALA A 375 -6.70 7.04 9.56
N ALA A 376 -6.62 8.25 9.00
CA ALA A 376 -6.13 9.43 9.70
C ALA A 376 -7.11 9.95 10.77
N ILE A 377 -8.42 9.86 10.52
CA ILE A 377 -9.46 10.15 11.52
C ILE A 377 -9.34 9.15 12.69
N GLN A 378 -9.24 7.85 12.39
CA GLN A 378 -9.01 6.82 13.40
C GLN A 378 -7.70 7.06 14.19
N ALA A 379 -6.65 7.55 13.54
CA ALA A 379 -5.40 7.90 14.19
C ALA A 379 -5.59 9.02 15.23
N ALA A 380 -6.37 10.06 14.92
CA ALA A 380 -6.68 11.14 15.87
C ALA A 380 -7.69 10.76 16.96
N VAL A 381 -8.59 9.79 16.72
CA VAL A 381 -9.40 9.18 17.79
C VAL A 381 -8.50 8.45 18.79
N LEU A 382 -7.41 7.82 18.34
CA LEU A 382 -6.44 7.13 19.21
C LEU A 382 -5.50 8.09 19.95
N SER A 383 -5.16 9.24 19.39
CA SER A 383 -4.40 10.29 20.09
C SER A 383 -5.27 11.16 21.02
N GLY A 384 -6.60 11.11 20.86
CA GLY A 384 -7.57 11.93 21.61
C GLY A 384 -7.72 13.36 21.06
N GLU A 385 -7.18 13.64 19.86
CA GLU A 385 -7.37 14.88 19.11
C GLU A 385 -8.81 14.99 18.57
N VAL A 386 -9.36 13.88 18.07
CA VAL A 386 -10.78 13.75 17.72
C VAL A 386 -11.50 13.03 18.86
N LYS A 387 -12.64 13.59 19.27
CA LYS A 387 -13.51 13.07 20.32
C LYS A 387 -14.89 12.77 19.75
N ASP A 388 -15.75 12.18 20.57
CA ASP A 388 -17.16 12.00 20.26
C ASP A 388 -17.38 11.13 19.00
N ILE A 389 -16.46 10.18 18.76
CA ILE A 389 -16.58 9.11 17.75
C ILE A 389 -16.36 7.76 18.43
N LEU A 390 -17.37 6.90 18.36
CA LEU A 390 -17.31 5.51 18.79
C LEU A 390 -17.35 4.60 17.56
N LEU A 391 -16.39 3.67 17.45
CA LEU A 391 -16.35 2.69 16.37
C LEU A 391 -16.57 1.27 16.92
N LEU A 392 -17.59 0.59 16.39
CA LEU A 392 -17.94 -0.80 16.66
C LEU A 392 -17.81 -1.60 15.35
N ASP A 393 -16.65 -2.20 15.13
CA ASP A 393 -16.38 -3.08 13.98
C ASP A 393 -16.67 -4.56 14.33
N VAL A 394 -16.60 -5.48 13.37
CA VAL A 394 -16.96 -6.90 13.54
C VAL A 394 -15.90 -7.87 13.01
N THR A 395 -15.95 -9.14 13.46
CA THR A 395 -15.22 -10.22 12.78
C THR A 395 -15.95 -10.66 11.51
N PRO A 396 -15.29 -10.73 10.33
CA PRO A 396 -15.95 -11.05 9.05
C PRO A 396 -16.36 -12.53 8.89
N LEU A 397 -15.82 -13.42 9.74
CA LEU A 397 -15.91 -14.88 9.58
C LEU A 397 -16.09 -15.55 10.94
N SER A 398 -16.93 -16.59 11.01
CA SER A 398 -17.12 -17.39 12.21
C SER A 398 -15.83 -18.10 12.60
N LEU A 399 -15.56 -18.15 13.90
CA LEU A 399 -14.41 -18.81 14.52
C LEU A 399 -14.89 -19.98 15.37
N GLY A 400 -14.19 -21.11 15.27
CA GLY A 400 -14.60 -22.35 15.90
C GLY A 400 -13.48 -23.38 16.02
N ILE A 401 -13.83 -24.56 16.51
CA ILE A 401 -12.92 -25.70 16.59
C ILE A 401 -13.43 -26.95 15.87
N GLU A 402 -12.52 -27.80 15.42
CA GLU A 402 -12.86 -29.15 14.97
C GLU A 402 -13.24 -30.00 16.20
N THR A 403 -14.43 -30.57 16.15
CA THR A 403 -14.96 -31.50 17.15
C THR A 403 -15.07 -32.91 16.59
N MET A 404 -15.29 -33.89 17.48
CA MET A 404 -15.43 -35.30 17.12
C MET A 404 -16.42 -35.49 15.96
N GLY A 405 -15.98 -36.19 14.91
CA GLY A 405 -16.74 -36.35 13.65
C GLY A 405 -16.32 -35.43 12.51
N GLY A 406 -15.32 -34.55 12.71
CA GLY A 406 -14.81 -33.65 11.66
C GLY A 406 -15.73 -32.45 11.39
N VAL A 407 -16.53 -32.07 12.39
CA VAL A 407 -17.50 -30.97 12.35
C VAL A 407 -16.89 -29.72 12.99
N MET A 408 -17.11 -28.56 12.37
CA MET A 408 -16.74 -27.27 12.96
C MET A 408 -17.80 -26.83 13.97
N THR A 409 -17.46 -26.81 15.25
CA THR A 409 -18.28 -26.16 16.28
C THR A 409 -17.85 -24.70 16.37
N LYS A 410 -18.75 -23.78 16.02
CA LYS A 410 -18.53 -22.32 16.11
C LYS A 410 -18.64 -21.85 17.56
N LEU A 411 -17.75 -20.92 17.96
CA LEU A 411 -17.76 -20.26 19.27
C LEU A 411 -18.04 -18.75 19.16
N ILE A 412 -17.61 -18.13 18.06
CA ILE A 412 -17.92 -16.74 17.71
C ILE A 412 -18.46 -16.78 16.28
N GLU A 413 -19.65 -16.23 16.06
CA GLU A 413 -20.23 -16.13 14.72
C GLU A 413 -19.64 -14.94 13.94
N LYS A 414 -19.65 -15.01 12.61
CA LYS A 414 -19.40 -13.85 11.75
C LYS A 414 -20.32 -12.68 12.12
N ASN A 415 -19.86 -11.47 11.86
CA ASN A 415 -20.51 -10.22 12.22
C ASN A 415 -20.70 -10.01 13.76
N THR A 416 -20.01 -10.78 14.61
CA THR A 416 -19.92 -10.44 16.04
C THR A 416 -19.02 -9.21 16.22
N THR A 417 -19.51 -8.20 16.92
CA THR A 417 -18.77 -6.98 17.29
C THR A 417 -17.45 -7.30 17.99
N ILE A 418 -16.39 -6.56 17.70
CA ILE A 418 -15.06 -6.71 18.30
C ILE A 418 -14.64 -5.43 19.06
N PRO A 419 -13.86 -5.53 20.17
CA PRO A 419 -13.31 -6.74 20.78
C PRO A 419 -14.37 -7.67 21.40
N THR A 420 -14.14 -8.97 21.37
CA THR A 420 -15.08 -9.95 21.95
C THR A 420 -14.39 -11.20 22.47
N LYS A 421 -15.10 -11.93 23.33
CA LYS A 421 -14.59 -13.10 24.02
C LYS A 421 -15.66 -14.17 24.20
N ALA A 422 -15.35 -15.38 23.74
CA ALA A 422 -16.20 -16.56 23.92
C ALA A 422 -15.42 -17.66 24.66
N THR A 423 -16.06 -18.31 25.63
CA THR A 423 -15.48 -19.42 26.40
C THR A 423 -16.44 -20.60 26.39
N GLN A 424 -15.94 -21.78 26.00
CA GLN A 424 -16.70 -23.02 26.00
C GLN A 424 -15.88 -24.16 26.62
N VAL A 425 -16.54 -25.01 27.41
CA VAL A 425 -15.91 -26.18 28.03
C VAL A 425 -16.10 -27.40 27.13
N PHE A 426 -14.99 -28.01 26.76
CA PHE A 426 -14.89 -29.28 26.06
C PHE A 426 -14.36 -30.36 27.01
N SER A 427 -14.29 -31.61 26.54
CA SER A 427 -13.77 -32.74 27.31
C SER A 427 -13.04 -33.73 26.42
N THR A 428 -12.38 -34.72 27.04
CA THR A 428 -11.73 -35.82 26.34
C THR A 428 -12.75 -36.70 25.61
N ALA A 429 -12.36 -37.17 24.42
CA ALA A 429 -13.13 -38.11 23.61
C ALA A 429 -12.92 -39.57 24.07
N ASP A 430 -11.71 -39.88 24.56
CA ASP A 430 -11.27 -41.23 24.93
C ASP A 430 -10.96 -41.37 26.44
N ASP A 431 -11.08 -42.61 26.93
CA ASP A 431 -10.74 -42.96 28.32
C ASP A 431 -9.22 -42.86 28.54
N ASN A 432 -8.82 -42.22 29.64
CA ASN A 432 -7.42 -41.97 30.01
C ASN A 432 -6.63 -41.12 28.99
N GLN A 433 -7.32 -40.34 28.14
CA GLN A 433 -6.69 -39.40 27.22
C GLN A 433 -5.87 -38.33 27.98
N THR A 434 -4.55 -38.35 27.82
CA THR A 434 -3.61 -37.46 28.53
C THR A 434 -3.29 -36.15 27.80
N ALA A 435 -3.80 -35.96 26.58
CA ALA A 435 -3.69 -34.72 25.81
C ALA A 435 -4.92 -34.46 24.94
N VAL A 436 -5.36 -33.20 24.87
CA VAL A 436 -6.45 -32.74 23.99
C VAL A 436 -5.88 -31.76 22.96
N THR A 437 -5.99 -32.12 21.68
CA THR A 437 -5.64 -31.25 20.56
C THR A 437 -6.81 -30.31 20.26
N VAL A 438 -6.56 -29.01 20.35
CA VAL A 438 -7.49 -27.96 19.91
C VAL A 438 -7.08 -27.54 18.51
N HIS A 439 -7.94 -27.80 17.53
CA HIS A 439 -7.76 -27.36 16.14
C HIS A 439 -8.73 -26.21 15.86
N VAL A 440 -8.17 -25.04 15.56
CA VAL A 440 -8.90 -23.78 15.41
C VAL A 440 -9.11 -23.48 13.91
N LEU A 441 -10.34 -23.11 13.56
CA LEU A 441 -10.76 -22.85 12.18
C LEU A 441 -11.55 -21.55 12.05
N GLN A 442 -11.56 -21.02 10.83
CA GLN A 442 -12.32 -19.86 10.42
C GLN A 442 -13.13 -20.15 9.15
N GLY A 443 -14.44 -19.87 9.17
CA GLY A 443 -15.34 -20.06 8.02
C GLY A 443 -16.75 -20.53 8.37
N GLU A 444 -17.59 -20.62 7.33
CA GLU A 444 -19.04 -20.84 7.41
C GLU A 444 -19.50 -22.26 7.06
N ARG A 445 -18.59 -23.23 6.92
CA ARG A 445 -18.93 -24.61 6.52
C ARG A 445 -19.08 -25.50 7.75
N GLU A 446 -20.09 -26.37 7.75
CA GLU A 446 -20.29 -27.36 8.83
C GLU A 446 -19.12 -28.36 8.96
N GLN A 447 -18.49 -28.72 7.83
CA GLN A 447 -17.37 -29.67 7.82
C GLN A 447 -16.04 -28.94 8.06
N ALA A 448 -15.28 -29.35 9.08
CA ALA A 448 -14.03 -28.71 9.46
C ALA A 448 -13.01 -28.63 8.30
N SER A 449 -12.85 -29.70 7.52
CA SER A 449 -11.94 -29.73 6.36
C SER A 449 -12.33 -28.81 5.20
N ALA A 450 -13.50 -28.17 5.23
CA ALA A 450 -13.96 -27.20 4.23
C ALA A 450 -13.78 -25.73 4.67
N ASN A 451 -13.19 -25.49 5.85
CA ASN A 451 -12.88 -24.17 6.40
C ASN A 451 -11.37 -23.91 6.43
N LYS A 452 -10.97 -22.66 6.68
CA LYS A 452 -9.57 -22.29 6.85
C LYS A 452 -9.08 -22.76 8.22
N SER A 453 -8.19 -23.74 8.25
CA SER A 453 -7.38 -24.05 9.45
C SER A 453 -6.50 -22.85 9.79
N LEU A 454 -6.58 -22.37 11.03
CA LEU A 454 -5.70 -21.30 11.55
C LEU A 454 -4.49 -21.89 12.30
N GLY A 455 -4.73 -22.89 13.16
CA GLY A 455 -3.68 -23.54 13.94
C GLY A 455 -4.16 -24.74 14.75
N ARG A 456 -3.21 -25.53 15.27
CA ARG A 456 -3.45 -26.69 16.14
C ARG A 456 -2.49 -26.64 17.31
N PHE A 457 -2.97 -26.94 18.52
CA PHE A 457 -2.13 -27.05 19.72
C PHE A 457 -2.65 -28.11 20.69
N ASP A 458 -1.73 -28.74 21.43
CA ASP A 458 -2.07 -29.79 22.41
C ASP A 458 -2.04 -29.23 23.83
N LEU A 459 -3.16 -29.34 24.56
CA LEU A 459 -3.13 -29.26 26.02
C LEU A 459 -2.73 -30.63 26.56
N ARG A 460 -1.48 -30.75 27.05
CA ARG A 460 -0.87 -32.00 27.52
C ARG A 460 -0.93 -32.16 29.04
N ASP A 461 -0.54 -33.34 29.52
CA ASP A 461 -0.52 -33.75 30.93
C ASP A 461 -1.88 -33.72 31.64
N ILE A 462 -2.96 -34.01 30.90
CA ILE A 462 -4.29 -34.18 31.47
C ILE A 462 -4.27 -35.45 32.33
N PRO A 463 -4.72 -35.40 33.61
CA PRO A 463 -4.78 -36.58 34.46
C PRO A 463 -5.64 -37.70 33.87
N PRO A 464 -5.23 -38.98 33.93
CA PRO A 464 -6.04 -40.10 33.47
C PRO A 464 -7.41 -40.14 34.16
N ALA A 465 -8.47 -40.01 33.36
CA ALA A 465 -9.86 -40.05 33.80
C ALA A 465 -10.74 -40.70 32.71
N PRO A 466 -11.95 -41.18 33.04
CA PRO A 466 -12.92 -41.60 32.02
C PRO A 466 -13.22 -40.47 31.03
N ARG A 467 -13.57 -40.82 29.79
CA ARG A 467 -13.99 -39.86 28.76
C ARG A 467 -15.15 -38.99 29.26
N GLY A 468 -15.17 -37.72 28.85
CA GLY A 468 -16.19 -36.76 29.30
C GLY A 468 -16.01 -36.20 30.72
N VAL A 469 -14.96 -36.60 31.47
CA VAL A 469 -14.70 -36.10 32.84
C VAL A 469 -13.77 -34.87 32.89
N PRO A 470 -12.62 -34.82 32.20
CA PRO A 470 -11.75 -33.64 32.19
C PRO A 470 -12.47 -32.43 31.59
N GLN A 471 -12.40 -31.27 32.26
CA GLN A 471 -13.06 -30.05 31.80
C GLN A 471 -12.04 -29.10 31.18
N ILE A 472 -11.99 -29.07 29.85
CA ILE A 472 -11.05 -28.25 29.08
C ILE A 472 -11.77 -26.97 28.63
N GLU A 473 -11.53 -25.89 29.36
CA GLU A 473 -12.06 -24.56 29.07
C GLU A 473 -11.27 -23.92 27.92
N VAL A 474 -11.86 -23.85 26.74
CA VAL A 474 -11.27 -23.17 25.58
C VAL A 474 -11.89 -21.77 25.45
N THR A 475 -11.04 -20.77 25.32
CA THR A 475 -11.39 -19.35 25.26
C THR A 475 -10.81 -18.74 24.00
N PHE A 476 -11.67 -18.11 23.21
CA PHE A 476 -11.36 -17.30 22.05
C PHE A 476 -11.51 -15.83 22.44
N ASP A 477 -10.51 -15.01 22.11
CA ASP A 477 -10.42 -13.61 22.47
C ASP A 477 -9.95 -12.84 21.21
N ILE A 478 -10.82 -11.99 20.65
CA ILE A 478 -10.54 -11.20 19.45
C ILE A 478 -10.31 -9.75 19.89
N ASP A 479 -9.16 -9.18 19.51
CA ASP A 479 -8.81 -7.81 19.86
C ASP A 479 -9.43 -6.75 18.90
N ALA A 480 -9.16 -5.46 19.16
CA ALA A 480 -9.64 -4.35 18.34
C ALA A 480 -9.00 -4.26 16.93
N ASN A 481 -8.07 -5.15 16.58
CA ASN A 481 -7.49 -5.29 15.24
C ASN A 481 -8.14 -6.46 14.45
N GLY A 482 -9.00 -7.25 15.09
CA GLY A 482 -9.54 -8.49 14.55
C GLY A 482 -8.57 -9.67 14.63
N ILE A 483 -7.57 -9.63 15.53
CA ILE A 483 -6.55 -10.69 15.69
C ILE A 483 -6.98 -11.66 16.79
N LEU A 484 -6.84 -12.97 16.53
CA LEU A 484 -7.34 -14.03 17.41
C LEU A 484 -6.28 -14.57 18.39
N ASN A 485 -6.63 -14.55 19.67
CA ASN A 485 -5.93 -15.26 20.73
C ASN A 485 -6.77 -16.45 21.21
N VAL A 486 -6.19 -17.66 21.26
CA VAL A 486 -6.88 -18.87 21.75
C VAL A 486 -6.14 -19.47 22.94
N SER A 487 -6.85 -19.72 24.02
CA SER A 487 -6.31 -20.39 25.20
C SER A 487 -7.16 -21.58 25.60
N ALA A 488 -6.52 -22.67 26.03
CA ALA A 488 -7.16 -23.83 26.61
C ALA A 488 -6.64 -24.05 28.03
N LYS A 489 -7.54 -24.33 28.98
CA LYS A 489 -7.20 -24.55 30.37
C LYS A 489 -7.95 -25.76 30.93
N ASP A 490 -7.22 -26.70 31.53
CA ASP A 490 -7.85 -27.72 32.35
C ASP A 490 -8.32 -27.09 33.66
N LYS A 491 -9.63 -27.13 33.91
CA LYS A 491 -10.23 -26.54 35.12
C LYS A 491 -9.86 -27.31 36.40
N ALA A 492 -9.49 -28.58 36.30
CA ALA A 492 -9.15 -29.41 37.46
C ALA A 492 -7.72 -29.17 37.95
N THR A 493 -6.73 -29.17 37.06
CA THR A 493 -5.31 -28.90 37.42
C THR A 493 -4.93 -27.43 37.37
N GLY A 494 -5.73 -26.58 36.72
CA GLY A 494 -5.40 -25.18 36.44
C GLY A 494 -4.33 -25.00 35.35
N LYS A 495 -3.77 -26.09 34.80
CA LYS A 495 -2.80 -26.03 33.69
C LYS A 495 -3.45 -25.38 32.47
N ALA A 496 -2.76 -24.39 31.90
CA ALA A 496 -3.16 -23.72 30.68
C ALA A 496 -2.11 -23.91 29.58
N GLN A 497 -2.59 -23.98 28.34
CA GLN A 497 -1.80 -23.75 27.14
C GLN A 497 -2.53 -22.69 26.32
N SER A 498 -1.84 -21.59 26.02
CA SER A 498 -2.33 -20.55 25.14
C SER A 498 -1.52 -20.55 23.86
N ILE A 499 -2.22 -20.52 22.73
CA ILE A 499 -1.66 -20.10 21.46
C ILE A 499 -2.18 -18.69 21.19
N VAL A 500 -1.31 -17.69 21.25
CA VAL A 500 -1.52 -16.54 20.37
C VAL A 500 -1.45 -17.16 18.98
N ILE A 501 -2.52 -17.06 18.18
CA ILE A 501 -2.46 -17.56 16.80
C ILE A 501 -1.68 -16.53 16.00
N LYS A 502 -0.36 -16.54 16.22
CA LYS A 502 0.60 -16.26 15.16
C LYS A 502 0.35 -17.38 14.18
N ALA A 503 -0.36 -17.03 13.10
CA ALA A 503 -0.93 -18.02 12.22
C ALA A 503 0.14 -19.05 11.77
N SER A 504 -0.28 -20.29 11.54
CA SER A 504 0.60 -21.36 11.02
C SER A 504 1.19 -21.08 9.62
N SER A 505 0.89 -19.90 9.09
CA SER A 505 1.37 -19.18 7.91
C SER A 505 1.65 -17.75 8.38
N GLY A 506 2.89 -17.26 8.29
CA GLY A 506 3.35 -16.03 8.94
C GLY A 506 4.80 -16.10 9.41
N LEU A 507 5.31 -14.96 9.91
CA LEU A 507 6.69 -14.79 10.37
C LEU A 507 6.81 -15.01 11.89
N SER A 508 7.90 -15.64 12.33
CA SER A 508 8.30 -15.70 13.74
C SER A 508 8.80 -14.35 14.26
N GLU A 509 8.91 -14.17 15.58
CA GLU A 509 9.48 -12.93 16.15
C GLU A 509 10.95 -12.75 15.75
N GLU A 510 11.68 -13.87 15.66
CA GLU A 510 13.06 -13.95 15.24
C GLU A 510 13.21 -13.51 13.77
N GLU A 511 12.33 -13.98 12.88
CA GLU A 511 12.28 -13.54 11.48
C GLU A 511 11.88 -12.07 11.36
N VAL A 512 10.84 -11.60 12.06
CA VAL A 512 10.44 -10.19 12.05
C VAL A 512 11.57 -9.30 12.57
N ALA A 513 12.26 -9.69 13.66
CA ALA A 513 13.40 -8.94 14.17
C ALA A 513 14.60 -8.94 13.20
N ALA A 514 14.86 -10.06 12.52
CA ALA A 514 15.88 -10.13 11.48
C ALA A 514 15.52 -9.24 10.28
N MET A 515 14.26 -9.25 9.84
CA MET A 515 13.76 -8.41 8.73
C MET A 515 13.72 -6.92 9.08
N VAL A 516 13.42 -6.54 10.33
CA VAL A 516 13.57 -5.17 10.83
C VAL A 516 15.04 -4.72 10.76
N LYS A 517 15.98 -5.61 11.09
CA LYS A 517 17.42 -5.30 10.99
C LYS A 517 17.90 -5.21 9.54
N ASP A 518 17.45 -6.11 8.67
CA ASP A 518 17.71 -6.12 7.22
C ASP A 518 17.23 -4.82 6.56
N ALA A 519 15.99 -4.41 6.89
CA ALA A 519 15.39 -3.13 6.50
C ALA A 519 16.22 -1.92 6.97
N GLN A 520 16.75 -1.95 8.19
CA GLN A 520 17.62 -0.89 8.72
C GLN A 520 18.97 -0.81 8.00
N SER A 521 19.55 -1.93 7.56
CA SER A 521 20.76 -1.90 6.71
C SER A 521 20.49 -1.29 5.33
N HIS A 522 19.37 -1.62 4.69
CA HIS A 522 19.03 -1.04 3.40
C HIS A 522 18.76 0.47 3.48
N ALA A 523 18.16 0.98 4.57
CA ALA A 523 17.99 2.43 4.76
C ALA A 523 19.33 3.21 4.78
N GLU A 524 20.42 2.60 5.27
CA GLU A 524 21.76 3.19 5.20
C GLU A 524 22.41 3.05 3.81
N GLU A 525 21.98 2.09 2.98
CA GLU A 525 22.38 1.97 1.57
C GLU A 525 21.66 3.02 0.72
N ASP A 526 20.34 3.17 0.88
CA ASP A 526 19.52 4.21 0.24
C ASP A 526 20.05 5.62 0.55
N LYS A 527 20.45 5.86 1.80
CA LYS A 527 21.05 7.13 2.22
C LYS A 527 22.37 7.40 1.50
N LYS A 528 23.28 6.42 1.40
CA LYS A 528 24.53 6.57 0.64
C LYS A 528 24.28 6.80 -0.84
N PHE A 529 23.27 6.16 -1.41
CA PHE A 529 22.86 6.39 -2.79
C PHE A 529 22.35 7.83 -2.99
N LYS A 530 21.49 8.32 -2.10
CA LYS A 530 21.01 9.71 -2.13
C LYS A 530 22.17 10.71 -2.04
N GLU A 531 23.09 10.53 -1.10
CA GLU A 531 24.29 11.36 -0.98
C GLU A 531 25.14 11.34 -2.27
N MET A 532 25.26 10.18 -2.92
CA MET A 532 26.00 10.04 -4.17
C MET A 532 25.30 10.72 -5.37
N ALA A 533 23.96 10.64 -5.42
CA ALA A 533 23.15 11.32 -6.44
C ALA A 533 23.19 12.85 -6.27
N GLU A 534 23.07 13.34 -5.03
CA GLU A 534 23.20 14.76 -4.70
C GLU A 534 24.59 15.30 -5.07
N LEU A 535 25.67 14.55 -4.74
CA LEU A 535 27.04 14.93 -5.09
C LEU A 535 27.28 14.94 -6.62
N ARG A 536 26.69 14.01 -7.38
CA ARG A 536 26.70 14.06 -8.86
C ARG A 536 25.97 15.28 -9.39
N ASN A 537 24.77 15.59 -8.87
CA ASN A 537 24.01 16.78 -9.27
C ASN A 537 24.76 18.09 -8.95
N GLN A 538 25.46 18.16 -7.82
CA GLN A 538 26.35 19.27 -7.48
C GLN A 538 27.50 19.39 -8.47
N ALA A 539 28.16 18.28 -8.81
CA ALA A 539 29.25 18.24 -9.79
C ALA A 539 28.80 18.69 -11.18
N ASP A 540 27.69 18.17 -11.71
CA ASP A 540 27.15 18.57 -13.02
C ASP A 540 26.74 20.05 -13.05
N SER A 541 26.13 20.53 -11.95
CA SER A 541 25.77 21.96 -11.81
C SER A 541 27.01 22.86 -11.78
N LEU A 542 28.06 22.45 -11.07
CA LEU A 542 29.33 23.20 -10.99
C LEU A 542 30.07 23.18 -12.34
N ILE A 543 30.13 22.03 -13.02
CA ILE A 543 30.66 21.89 -14.38
C ILE A 543 29.95 22.86 -15.32
N HIS A 544 28.61 22.81 -15.38
CA HIS A 544 27.84 23.66 -16.29
C HIS A 544 28.04 25.16 -15.98
N SER A 545 28.06 25.51 -14.70
CA SER A 545 28.35 26.88 -14.26
C SER A 545 29.74 27.34 -14.69
N CYS A 546 30.77 26.50 -14.55
CA CYS A 546 32.14 26.81 -14.94
C CYS A 546 32.30 26.91 -16.47
N GLU A 547 31.73 25.99 -17.25
CA GLU A 547 31.75 26.04 -18.72
C GLU A 547 31.10 27.31 -19.27
N LYS A 548 29.95 27.70 -18.70
CA LYS A 548 29.28 28.96 -19.06
C LYS A 548 30.13 30.17 -18.67
N SER A 549 30.63 30.19 -17.44
CA SER A 549 31.47 31.27 -16.90
C SER A 549 32.74 31.48 -17.73
N MET A 550 33.38 30.40 -18.17
CA MET A 550 34.54 30.44 -19.06
C MET A 550 34.22 31.05 -20.42
N LYS A 551 33.02 30.78 -20.95
CA LYS A 551 32.56 31.35 -22.22
C LYS A 551 32.23 32.84 -22.10
N ASP A 552 31.59 33.23 -21.01
CA ASP A 552 31.20 34.62 -20.74
C ASP A 552 32.40 35.52 -20.36
N LEU A 553 33.51 34.93 -19.90
CA LEU A 553 34.79 35.61 -19.58
C LEU A 553 35.96 35.22 -20.50
N ALA A 554 35.70 34.73 -21.71
CA ALA A 554 36.73 34.17 -22.60
C ALA A 554 37.91 35.13 -22.91
N ASP A 555 37.64 36.44 -22.96
CA ASP A 555 38.63 37.50 -23.22
C ASP A 555 39.31 38.03 -21.94
N GLU A 556 38.82 37.65 -20.75
CA GLU A 556 39.26 38.13 -19.43
C GLU A 556 39.96 37.04 -18.59
N LEU A 557 40.05 35.83 -19.12
CA LEU A 557 40.78 34.70 -18.53
C LEU A 557 42.12 34.53 -19.24
N SER A 558 43.20 34.41 -18.47
CA SER A 558 44.51 34.03 -19.01
C SER A 558 44.52 32.59 -19.51
N GLU A 559 45.41 32.27 -20.46
CA GLU A 559 45.51 30.93 -21.04
C GLU A 559 45.85 29.83 -20.01
N ASP A 560 46.58 30.18 -18.96
CA ASP A 560 46.88 29.25 -17.86
C ASP A 560 45.67 29.06 -16.91
N GLU A 561 44.87 30.11 -16.66
CA GLU A 561 43.59 30.00 -15.92
C GLU A 561 42.59 29.13 -16.67
N LYS A 562 42.39 29.36 -17.99
CA LYS A 562 41.51 28.54 -18.83
C LYS A 562 41.90 27.07 -18.79
N ARG A 563 43.17 26.77 -19.03
CA ARG A 563 43.69 25.39 -19.10
C ARG A 563 43.59 24.67 -17.76
N GLY A 564 43.77 25.39 -16.65
CA GLY A 564 43.54 24.87 -15.29
C GLY A 564 42.08 24.47 -15.05
N ILE A 565 41.13 25.35 -15.41
CA ILE A 565 39.69 25.10 -15.23
C ILE A 565 39.20 23.98 -16.17
N GLU A 566 39.63 23.97 -17.44
CA GLU A 566 39.31 22.89 -18.40
C GLU A 566 39.79 21.52 -17.93
N THR A 567 41.01 21.46 -17.36
CA THR A 567 41.56 20.23 -16.79
C THR A 567 40.71 19.76 -15.60
N ALA A 568 40.37 20.65 -14.67
CA ALA A 568 39.53 20.33 -13.52
C ALA A 568 38.11 19.90 -13.92
N ILE A 569 37.51 20.54 -14.93
CA ILE A 569 36.22 20.11 -15.53
C ILE A 569 36.33 18.70 -16.10
N SER A 570 37.39 18.39 -16.86
CA SER A 570 37.58 17.07 -17.46
C SER A 570 37.79 15.99 -16.40
N GLU A 571 38.60 16.26 -15.36
CA GLU A 571 38.85 15.32 -14.26
C GLU A 571 37.58 15.05 -13.44
N LEU A 572 36.75 16.07 -13.19
CA LEU A 572 35.46 15.89 -12.52
C LEU A 572 34.45 15.14 -13.39
N LYS A 573 34.38 15.44 -14.70
CA LYS A 573 33.57 14.68 -15.67
C LYS A 573 33.93 13.21 -15.76
N GLU A 574 35.22 12.86 -15.62
CA GLU A 574 35.66 11.47 -15.53
C GLU A 574 35.29 10.85 -14.17
N ALA A 575 35.46 11.60 -13.07
CA ALA A 575 35.14 11.12 -11.73
C ALA A 575 33.65 10.78 -11.56
N VAL A 576 32.72 11.62 -12.04
CA VAL A 576 31.26 11.40 -11.88
C VAL A 576 30.72 10.18 -12.62
N GLN A 577 31.42 9.70 -13.66
CA GLN A 577 31.11 8.45 -14.37
C GLN A 577 31.42 7.21 -13.52
N GLY A 578 32.26 7.34 -12.49
CA GLY A 578 32.58 6.28 -11.53
C GLY A 578 31.63 6.24 -10.33
N THR A 579 31.95 5.37 -9.37
CA THR A 579 31.20 5.16 -8.12
C THR A 579 31.99 5.53 -6.86
N ASP A 580 33.15 6.18 -7.02
CA ASP A 580 34.03 6.59 -5.92
C ASP A 580 33.64 7.99 -5.40
N LYS A 581 32.89 8.02 -4.30
CA LYS A 581 32.45 9.25 -3.62
C LYS A 581 33.63 10.17 -3.28
N ALA A 582 34.71 9.62 -2.72
CA ALA A 582 35.85 10.41 -2.26
C ALA A 582 36.63 11.03 -3.43
N ARG A 583 36.75 10.31 -4.56
CA ARG A 583 37.32 10.88 -5.79
C ARG A 583 36.44 12.01 -6.36
N ILE A 584 35.12 11.89 -6.29
CA ILE A 584 34.21 12.94 -6.77
C ILE A 584 34.28 14.17 -5.84
N GLU A 585 34.32 13.99 -4.52
CA GLU A 585 34.51 15.09 -3.55
C GLU A 585 35.84 15.83 -3.75
N ASP A 586 36.95 15.11 -3.95
CA ASP A 586 38.26 15.69 -4.26
C ASP A 586 38.21 16.53 -5.54
N LYS A 587 37.65 15.99 -6.64
CA LYS A 587 37.57 16.72 -7.91
C LYS A 587 36.56 17.86 -7.91
N LEU A 588 35.47 17.76 -7.14
CA LEU A 588 34.54 18.86 -6.90
C LEU A 588 35.26 20.02 -6.22
N LYS A 589 36.08 19.73 -5.20
CA LYS A 589 36.90 20.72 -4.51
C LYS A 589 37.95 21.33 -5.42
N VAL A 590 38.69 20.53 -6.19
CA VAL A 590 39.68 21.02 -7.16
C VAL A 590 39.05 21.97 -8.19
N LEU A 591 37.86 21.66 -8.72
CA LEU A 591 37.16 22.57 -9.63
C LEU A 591 36.66 23.84 -8.91
N THR A 592 36.20 23.73 -7.66
CA THR A 592 35.79 24.87 -6.84
C THR A 592 36.96 25.84 -6.60
N ASP A 593 38.11 25.30 -6.17
CA ASP A 593 39.33 26.08 -5.92
C ASP A 593 39.88 26.72 -7.22
N ALA A 594 39.84 26.00 -8.34
CA ALA A 594 40.28 26.50 -9.65
C ALA A 594 39.34 27.58 -10.22
N SER A 595 38.04 27.49 -9.96
CA SER A 595 37.03 28.43 -10.48
C SER A 595 36.77 29.64 -9.56
N ALA A 596 37.26 29.65 -8.32
CA ALA A 596 37.01 30.70 -7.34
C ALA A 596 37.25 32.14 -7.87
N LYS A 597 38.42 32.40 -8.48
CA LYS A 597 38.74 33.72 -9.07
C LYS A 597 37.85 34.11 -10.25
N MET A 598 37.34 33.13 -10.98
CA MET A 598 36.41 33.35 -12.08
C MET A 598 35.02 33.72 -11.53
N ALA A 599 34.57 33.04 -10.47
CA ALA A 599 33.34 33.36 -9.75
C ALA A 599 33.37 34.77 -9.14
N GLU A 600 34.49 35.16 -8.52
CA GLU A 600 34.71 36.54 -8.02
C GLU A 600 34.55 37.60 -9.12
N ARG A 601 35.16 37.39 -10.31
CA ARG A 601 35.02 38.30 -11.47
C ARG A 601 33.57 38.41 -11.93
N ILE A 602 32.83 37.29 -12.00
CA ILE A 602 31.41 37.30 -12.38
C ILE A 602 30.54 38.02 -11.33
N TYR A 603 30.80 37.81 -10.05
CA TYR A 603 30.08 38.48 -8.97
C TYR A 603 30.31 40.00 -9.00
N ALA A 604 31.56 40.43 -9.24
CA ALA A 604 31.90 41.85 -9.42
C ALA A 604 31.21 42.47 -10.65
N LYS A 605 31.14 41.75 -11.78
CA LYS A 605 30.39 42.18 -12.97
C LYS A 605 28.89 42.32 -12.69
N LYS A 606 28.24 41.30 -12.14
CA LYS A 606 26.81 41.36 -11.79
C LYS A 606 26.48 42.47 -10.79
N SER A 607 27.38 42.73 -9.83
CA SER A 607 27.21 43.80 -8.85
C SER A 607 27.31 45.20 -9.48
N SER A 608 28.15 45.37 -10.50
CA SER A 608 28.29 46.63 -11.23
C SER A 608 27.19 46.84 -12.30
N GLU A 609 26.74 45.77 -12.96
CA GLU A 609 25.57 45.80 -13.86
C GLU A 609 24.26 46.03 -13.11
N GLY A 610 24.11 45.49 -11.89
CA GLY A 610 22.96 45.73 -11.02
C GLY A 610 22.80 47.20 -10.60
N GLN A 611 23.89 47.95 -10.45
CA GLN A 611 23.86 49.39 -10.17
C GLN A 611 23.65 50.24 -11.45
N ALA A 612 23.93 49.71 -12.64
CA ALA A 612 23.65 50.42 -13.89
C ALA A 612 22.14 50.49 -14.24
N ALA A 613 21.31 49.60 -13.67
CA ALA A 613 19.88 49.51 -13.95
C ALA A 613 19.00 50.55 -13.22
N GLN A 614 19.51 51.29 -12.22
CA GLN A 614 18.79 52.38 -11.54
C GLN A 614 19.18 53.79 -12.03
N GLY A 615 20.00 53.89 -13.09
CA GLY A 615 20.61 55.15 -13.54
C GLY A 615 19.81 55.99 -14.55
N GLN A 616 18.58 55.64 -14.94
CA GLN A 616 17.91 56.34 -16.05
C GLN A 616 16.36 56.39 -16.06
N THR A 617 15.73 56.92 -15.00
CA THR A 617 14.52 57.76 -15.18
C THR A 617 14.24 58.63 -13.97
N GLN A 618 14.27 59.96 -14.13
CA GLN A 618 13.80 60.91 -13.11
C GLN A 618 12.88 61.95 -13.76
N SER A 619 11.56 61.72 -13.71
CA SER A 619 10.51 62.76 -13.70
C SER A 619 9.09 62.16 -13.73
N GLN A 620 8.54 61.80 -12.55
CA GLN A 620 7.30 62.37 -12.01
C GLN A 620 6.84 61.67 -10.71
N GLU A 621 6.56 62.48 -9.68
CA GLU A 621 5.69 62.14 -8.54
C GLU A 621 4.25 61.93 -9.08
N SER A 622 3.33 61.13 -8.54
CA SER A 622 3.22 60.26 -7.34
C SER A 622 2.09 59.22 -7.63
N THR A 623 1.75 58.19 -6.84
CA THR A 623 1.95 57.91 -5.40
C THR A 623 2.17 56.39 -5.16
N LYS A 624 1.81 55.87 -3.98
CA LYS A 624 1.93 54.48 -3.51
C LYS A 624 0.59 54.01 -2.88
N PRO A 625 0.42 52.71 -2.52
CA PRO A 625 1.07 51.50 -3.05
C PRO A 625 0.07 50.35 -3.35
N ALA A 626 0.57 49.27 -3.97
CA ALA A 626 0.01 47.93 -3.84
C ALA A 626 0.96 47.07 -2.99
N GLU A 627 0.41 46.10 -2.25
CA GLU A 627 1.19 45.13 -1.46
C GLU A 627 1.37 43.83 -2.26
N GLU A 628 2.61 43.43 -2.50
CA GLU A 628 3.00 42.03 -2.73
C GLU A 628 4.38 41.84 -2.12
N GLY A 629 4.44 41.08 -1.03
CA GLY A 629 5.66 40.90 -0.23
C GLY A 629 6.42 39.64 -0.64
N VAL A 630 7.63 39.82 -1.18
CA VAL A 630 8.63 38.76 -1.21
C VAL A 630 9.35 38.78 0.13
N VAL A 631 9.38 37.64 0.82
CA VAL A 631 10.01 37.49 2.13
C VAL A 631 11.45 37.01 1.93
N ASP A 632 12.42 37.92 2.05
CA ASP A 632 13.82 37.55 2.23
C ASP A 632 14.03 37.04 3.65
N ALA A 633 14.51 35.81 3.79
CA ALA A 633 14.92 35.25 5.07
C ALA A 633 16.40 35.55 5.31
N GLU A 634 16.70 36.47 6.24
CA GLU A 634 18.06 36.69 6.72
C GLU A 634 18.54 35.46 7.51
N PHE A 635 19.73 34.95 7.14
CA PHE A 635 20.36 33.81 7.81
C PHE A 635 21.27 34.33 8.94
N GLU A 636 20.86 34.13 10.18
CA GLU A 636 21.62 34.59 11.36
C GLU A 636 22.68 33.53 11.74
N GLU A 637 23.97 33.89 11.66
CA GLU A 637 25.07 33.02 12.11
C GLU A 637 25.04 32.83 13.64
N VAL A 638 24.58 31.67 14.09
CA VAL A 638 24.75 31.26 15.49
C VAL A 638 26.21 30.92 15.76
N LYS A 639 26.91 31.81 16.45
CA LYS A 639 28.25 31.53 16.99
C LYS A 639 28.13 30.62 18.21
N GLU A 640 28.91 29.54 18.25
CA GLU A 640 29.08 28.75 19.47
C GLU A 640 29.78 29.61 20.54
N GLU A 641 29.13 29.77 21.71
CA GLU A 641 29.81 30.22 22.93
C GLU A 641 30.15 29.03 23.82
N ASP A 642 31.44 28.84 24.08
CA ASP A 642 31.98 27.95 25.11
C ASP A 642 31.27 28.13 26.47
N LYS A 643 30.67 27.06 27.00
CA LYS A 643 30.42 26.94 28.45
C LYS A 643 30.86 25.59 29.01
N LYS A 644 31.61 25.69 30.11
CA LYS A 644 32.20 24.62 30.94
C LYS A 644 31.14 23.77 31.65
#